data_AF-A0A924U426-F1
#
_entry.id   AF-A0A924U426-F1
#
_cell.length_a   1.000
_cell.length_b   1.000
_cell.length_c   1.000
_cell.angle_alpha   90.00
_cell.angle_beta   90.00
_cell.angle_gamma   90.00
#
_symmetry.space_group_name_H-M   'P 1'
#
loop_
_entity.id
_entity.type
_entity.pdbx_description
1 polymer ?
#
loop_
_entity_poly.entity_id
_entity_poly.type
_entity_poly.pdbx_seq_one_letter_code
_entity_poly.pdbx_strand_id
1 'polypeptide(L)'
;MPAPQRYAFGDFMLERSQHRVTHRDGTPLNLTPRVFSALLLLVENPGELLTKDVLMRALWPGLVVEENNLSQVVSNLRRALGDDTQGSRYIQTVPRQGFRFVATVVVLRDQDLAVALPLVAGPAVTPAEAALARLSPPGLGDDHAAAGVPQASAAVAVAVAVADGPPRVRPGPSAPRRLWLRATLATGSAMGLGGAAWWAWTHAPAGGPSPRPATLAVLPFKPLTPEGRDELLELGMSEALIARLSTVPGLVVRSVGAGLRFGGAEQDPMRAAHDLDVQWIVDGSLQRRGDQLRVTARLLWAADGSAAWSGSFDEKFTSVFELQDLISNRVLAALAPKLETRPLLPGGAGAPLAGIGGTRNTDAYQLYLAAFSHAQGLRPDGLNKSLELFKQAIALDPGYALAYVGLAEAHRRRLYATDAVPAEVFEPADAAIRRALELAPGLAEAHAGNGFKLYWYDFNWAVAEREFRRALDTNSNVVFAHLGLAILMLTQDRMDQGFVHLRMARELDPLSPLLNALEASYLLDAGRFAEAQTRLKRAFDVAPNFWIANLVQAQLHLTQKRPDEGIEALRRAVAQTEASTGPASLLGMQLARLGQRDEARAILNQLLGRERTRYVPPTSLAAVQAALGDVSPALDSLDKAYAVRDQRLIFLKDDPRWTGLRQEARFKALMVKLKLERFGPGLSPP
;
A
#
# COMPACT_ATOMS: atom_id res chain seq x y z
N MET A 1 48.27 -2.91 10.77
CA MET A 1 48.00 -3.01 9.32
C MET A 1 46.50 -3.19 9.12
N PRO A 2 45.86 -2.58 8.11
CA PRO A 2 44.45 -2.82 7.82
C PRO A 2 44.25 -4.31 7.50
N ALA A 3 43.17 -4.89 7.99
CA ALA A 3 42.83 -6.27 7.71
C ALA A 3 42.67 -6.47 6.19
N PRO A 4 43.11 -7.62 5.64
CA PRO A 4 42.97 -7.88 4.22
C PRO A 4 41.51 -7.81 3.76
N GLN A 5 41.26 -7.21 2.60
CA GLN A 5 39.88 -7.06 2.09
C GLN A 5 39.40 -8.30 1.33
N ARG A 6 40.31 -9.15 0.84
CA ARG A 6 39.99 -10.32 0.00
C ARG A 6 40.79 -11.55 0.39
N TYR A 7 40.10 -12.68 0.43
CA TYR A 7 40.67 -14.00 0.75
C TYR A 7 40.27 -14.99 -0.33
N ALA A 8 41.22 -15.73 -0.89
CA ALA A 8 40.96 -16.82 -1.81
C ALA A 8 41.27 -18.16 -1.14
N PHE A 9 40.35 -19.12 -1.21
CA PHE A 9 40.55 -20.47 -0.68
C PHE A 9 39.76 -21.47 -1.52
N GLY A 10 40.40 -22.58 -1.91
CA GLY A 10 39.82 -23.52 -2.88
C GLY A 10 39.26 -22.80 -4.11
N ASP A 11 37.98 -23.07 -4.39
CA ASP A 11 37.23 -22.51 -5.53
C ASP A 11 36.48 -21.22 -5.19
N PHE A 12 36.73 -20.62 -4.02
CA PHE A 12 35.98 -19.48 -3.50
C PHE A 12 36.86 -18.24 -3.30
N MET A 13 36.22 -17.08 -3.46
CA MET A 13 36.74 -15.75 -3.15
C MET A 13 35.80 -15.12 -2.12
N LEU A 14 36.36 -14.66 -1.01
CA LEU A 14 35.63 -13.95 0.04
C LEU A 14 36.06 -12.49 0.07
N GLU A 15 35.10 -11.59 -0.08
CA GLU A 15 35.30 -10.14 -0.01
C GLU A 15 34.69 -9.59 1.28
N ARG A 16 35.57 -9.13 2.20
CA ARG A 16 35.17 -8.63 3.52
C ARG A 16 34.43 -7.30 3.43
N SER A 17 34.80 -6.39 2.52
CA SER A 17 34.16 -5.07 2.40
C SER A 17 32.75 -5.12 1.80
N GLN A 18 32.48 -6.14 0.98
CA GLN A 18 31.20 -6.30 0.27
C GLN A 18 30.29 -7.37 0.89
N HIS A 19 30.70 -8.00 1.99
CA HIS A 19 30.00 -9.12 2.63
C HIS A 19 29.59 -10.22 1.64
N ARG A 20 30.50 -10.57 0.72
CA ARG A 20 30.20 -11.44 -0.43
C ARG A 20 31.19 -12.58 -0.53
N VAL A 21 30.69 -13.77 -0.86
CA VAL A 21 31.50 -14.91 -1.29
C VAL A 21 31.11 -15.23 -2.72
N THR A 22 32.08 -15.42 -3.60
CA THR A 22 31.86 -15.86 -4.97
C THR A 22 32.68 -17.10 -5.26
N HIS A 23 32.23 -17.91 -6.20
CA HIS A 23 33.08 -18.88 -6.86
C HIS A 23 34.13 -18.16 -7.72
N ARG A 24 35.22 -18.84 -8.09
CA ARG A 24 36.25 -18.30 -8.99
C ARG A 24 35.73 -17.97 -10.40
N ASP A 25 34.59 -18.53 -10.79
CA ASP A 25 33.88 -18.21 -12.04
C ASP A 25 33.01 -16.95 -11.95
N GLY A 26 32.93 -16.31 -10.78
CA GLY A 26 32.15 -15.09 -10.53
C GLY A 26 30.74 -15.33 -10.00
N THR A 27 30.29 -16.58 -9.84
CA THR A 27 28.96 -16.90 -9.34
C THR A 27 28.85 -16.59 -7.83
N PRO A 28 27.83 -15.86 -7.35
CA PRO A 28 27.69 -15.54 -5.93
C PRO A 28 27.21 -16.76 -5.12
N LEU A 29 27.88 -16.99 -3.98
CA LEU A 29 27.47 -17.97 -2.98
C LEU A 29 26.66 -17.24 -1.88
N ASN A 30 25.35 -17.48 -1.85
CA ASN A 30 24.44 -16.82 -0.91
C ASN A 30 24.57 -17.43 0.50
N LEU A 31 25.17 -16.69 1.42
CA LEU A 31 25.29 -17.06 2.83
C LEU A 31 24.46 -16.11 3.70
N THR A 32 23.83 -16.62 4.76
CA THR A 32 23.22 -15.75 5.77
C THR A 32 24.31 -14.95 6.50
N PRO A 33 24.03 -13.75 7.06
CA PRO A 33 25.06 -12.92 7.69
C PRO A 33 25.85 -13.63 8.79
N ARG A 34 25.21 -14.52 9.55
CA ARG A 34 25.88 -15.34 10.57
C ARG A 34 26.76 -16.43 10.00
N VAL A 35 26.33 -17.10 8.94
CA VAL A 35 27.14 -18.11 8.25
C VAL A 35 28.34 -17.46 7.56
N PHE A 36 28.14 -16.27 6.97
CA PHE A 36 29.23 -15.45 6.42
C PHE A 36 30.22 -15.03 7.51
N SER A 37 29.74 -14.53 8.65
CA SER A 37 30.60 -14.13 9.77
C SER A 37 31.41 -15.31 10.34
N ALA A 38 30.80 -16.50 10.40
CA ALA A 38 31.48 -17.72 10.83
C ALA A 38 32.58 -18.13 9.84
N LEU A 39 32.30 -18.04 8.54
CA LEU A 39 33.29 -18.31 7.49
C LEU A 39 34.44 -17.29 7.53
N LEU A 40 34.12 -16.00 7.68
CA LEU A 40 35.13 -14.94 7.78
C LEU A 40 36.06 -15.18 8.97
N LEU A 41 35.52 -15.48 10.15
CA LEU A 41 36.33 -15.80 11.34
C LEU A 41 37.24 -17.03 11.12
N LEU A 42 36.74 -18.06 10.46
CA LEU A 42 37.52 -19.27 10.15
C LEU A 42 38.61 -19.01 9.10
N VAL A 43 38.32 -18.22 8.07
CA VAL A 43 39.26 -17.87 6.98
C VAL A 43 40.32 -16.87 7.44
N GLU A 44 40.00 -15.99 8.40
CA GLU A 44 40.94 -15.07 9.03
C GLU A 44 41.94 -15.78 9.96
N ASN A 45 41.61 -16.98 10.43
CA ASN A 45 42.46 -17.79 11.33
C ASN A 45 42.73 -19.18 10.71
N PRO A 46 43.37 -19.26 9.52
CA PRO A 46 43.56 -20.52 8.80
C PRO A 46 44.50 -21.45 9.59
N GLY A 47 44.13 -22.73 9.72
CA GLY A 47 44.90 -23.73 10.46
C GLY A 47 44.77 -23.64 11.99
N GLU A 48 44.22 -22.54 12.54
CA GLU A 48 44.02 -22.40 13.99
C GLU A 48 42.72 -23.08 14.46
N LEU A 49 42.74 -23.61 15.69
CA LEU A 49 41.55 -24.18 16.31
C LEU A 49 40.77 -23.07 17.03
N LEU A 50 39.61 -22.70 16.47
CA LEU A 50 38.68 -21.79 17.14
C LEU A 50 37.76 -22.60 18.04
N THR A 51 37.84 -22.34 19.35
CA THR A 51 36.98 -23.01 20.33
C THR A 51 35.53 -22.59 20.20
N LYS A 52 34.60 -23.45 20.62
CA LYS A 52 33.16 -23.16 20.55
C LYS A 52 32.80 -21.88 21.30
N ASP A 53 33.39 -21.63 22.46
CA ASP A 53 33.14 -20.39 23.24
C ASP A 53 33.64 -19.12 22.57
N VAL A 54 34.73 -19.19 21.79
CA VAL A 54 35.24 -18.05 21.02
C VAL A 54 34.30 -17.77 19.84
N LEU A 55 33.89 -18.81 19.11
CA LEU A 55 32.95 -18.68 18.00
C LEU A 55 31.59 -18.19 18.49
N MET A 56 31.09 -18.70 19.62
CA MET A 56 29.81 -18.30 20.20
C MET A 56 29.80 -16.83 20.62
N ARG A 57 30.84 -16.37 21.33
CA ARG A 57 30.95 -14.96 21.73
C ARG A 57 31.12 -14.01 20.54
N ALA A 58 31.84 -14.44 19.50
CA ALA A 58 32.06 -13.62 18.32
C ALA A 58 30.81 -13.52 17.41
N LEU A 59 30.05 -14.62 17.27
CA LEU A 59 28.85 -14.68 16.41
C LEU A 59 27.57 -14.18 17.10
N TRP A 60 27.55 -14.19 18.45
CA TRP A 60 26.43 -13.75 19.28
C TRP A 60 26.90 -12.88 20.46
N PRO A 61 27.49 -11.69 20.19
CA PRO A 61 27.99 -10.83 21.26
C PRO A 61 26.84 -10.38 22.18
N GLY A 62 26.94 -10.69 23.48
CA GLY A 62 25.95 -10.28 24.49
C GLY A 62 24.65 -11.09 24.53
N LEU A 63 24.55 -12.21 23.79
CA LEU A 63 23.39 -13.09 23.78
C LEU A 63 23.77 -14.47 24.35
N VAL A 64 22.94 -15.02 25.23
CA VAL A 64 23.08 -16.42 25.69
C VAL A 64 22.36 -17.32 24.69
N VAL A 65 23.13 -18.13 23.97
CA VAL A 65 22.63 -19.05 22.95
C VAL A 65 23.15 -20.46 23.20
N GLU A 66 22.35 -21.47 22.88
CA GLU A 66 22.74 -22.88 23.03
C GLU A 66 23.73 -23.32 21.95
N GLU A 67 24.62 -24.25 22.28
CA GLU A 67 25.67 -24.80 21.41
C GLU A 67 25.14 -25.46 20.11
N ASN A 68 23.87 -25.90 20.13
CA ASN A 68 23.19 -26.43 18.94
C ASN A 68 23.12 -25.38 17.81
N ASN A 69 23.05 -24.09 18.14
CA ASN A 69 23.03 -23.01 17.15
C ASN A 69 24.36 -22.91 16.39
N LEU A 70 25.50 -23.11 17.06
CA LEU A 70 26.81 -23.15 16.41
C LEU A 70 26.92 -24.36 15.48
N SER A 71 26.41 -25.52 15.91
CA SER A 71 26.37 -26.73 15.09
C SER A 71 25.55 -26.51 13.81
N GLN A 72 24.40 -25.82 13.90
CA GLN A 72 23.58 -25.49 12.73
C GLN A 72 24.27 -24.52 11.77
N VAL A 73 24.96 -23.49 12.30
CA VAL A 73 25.73 -22.54 11.49
C VAL A 73 26.86 -23.24 10.73
N VAL A 74 27.62 -24.12 11.39
CA VAL A 74 28.70 -24.88 10.73
C VAL A 74 28.16 -25.91 9.73
N SER A 75 27.02 -26.54 10.01
CA SER A 75 26.35 -27.46 9.07
C SER A 75 25.91 -26.73 7.80
N ASN A 76 25.29 -25.56 7.94
CA ASN A 76 24.91 -24.72 6.80
C ASN A 76 26.13 -24.22 6.01
N LEU A 77 27.20 -23.86 6.72
CA LEU A 77 28.45 -23.44 6.09
C LEU A 77 29.08 -24.56 5.26
N ARG A 78 29.15 -25.79 5.79
CA ARG A 78 29.65 -26.97 5.07
C ARG A 78 28.83 -27.26 3.82
N ARG A 79 27.50 -27.22 3.94
CA ARG A 79 26.60 -27.39 2.79
C ARG A 79 26.85 -26.36 1.69
N ALA A 80 27.07 -25.11 2.06
CA ALA A 80 27.34 -24.04 1.10
C ALA A 80 28.72 -24.19 0.42
N LEU A 81 29.73 -24.71 1.13
CA LEU A 81 31.06 -24.96 0.58
C LEU A 81 31.21 -26.31 -0.15
N GLY A 82 30.15 -27.14 -0.15
CA GLY A 82 30.21 -28.50 -0.67
C GLY A 82 31.13 -29.43 0.15
N ASP A 83 31.26 -29.17 1.45
CA ASP A 83 32.17 -29.86 2.37
C ASP A 83 31.46 -30.96 3.19
N ASP A 84 32.16 -32.05 3.53
CA ASP A 84 31.64 -33.18 4.32
C ASP A 84 32.47 -33.45 5.59
N THR A 85 31.86 -34.12 6.55
CA THR A 85 32.41 -34.52 7.85
C THR A 85 33.44 -35.66 7.80
N GLN A 86 33.37 -36.56 6.82
CA GLN A 86 34.32 -37.69 6.72
C GLN A 86 35.54 -37.41 5.84
N GLY A 87 35.48 -36.37 5.00
CA GLY A 87 36.57 -35.94 4.11
C GLY A 87 36.73 -34.42 4.06
N SER A 88 36.69 -33.75 5.21
CA SER A 88 36.61 -32.28 5.30
C SER A 88 37.72 -31.57 4.53
N ARG A 89 37.33 -30.91 3.43
CA ARG A 89 38.19 -30.14 2.53
C ARG A 89 38.39 -28.71 3.03
N TYR A 90 37.45 -28.17 3.82
CA TYR A 90 37.48 -26.78 4.28
C TYR A 90 37.40 -26.65 5.81
N ILE A 91 36.49 -27.35 6.48
CA ILE A 91 36.23 -27.19 7.92
C ILE A 91 36.38 -28.53 8.65
N GLN A 92 37.47 -28.68 9.41
CA GLN A 92 37.70 -29.83 10.27
C GLN A 92 37.03 -29.62 11.63
N THR A 93 36.22 -30.59 12.08
CA THR A 93 35.72 -30.63 13.47
C THR A 93 36.79 -31.25 14.36
N VAL A 94 37.17 -30.56 15.43
CA VAL A 94 37.94 -31.14 16.54
C VAL A 94 36.97 -31.50 17.65
N PRO A 95 36.72 -32.80 17.92
CA PRO A 95 35.69 -33.23 18.86
C PRO A 95 35.82 -32.55 20.23
N ARG A 96 34.68 -32.09 20.77
CA ARG A 96 34.56 -31.43 22.08
C ARG A 96 35.32 -30.10 22.24
N GLN A 97 36.00 -29.59 21.21
CA GLN A 97 36.80 -28.37 21.32
C GLN A 97 36.31 -27.26 20.39
N GLY A 98 36.11 -27.53 19.11
CA GLY A 98 35.74 -26.50 18.15
C GLY A 98 36.00 -26.87 16.69
N PHE A 99 36.31 -25.85 15.88
CA PHE A 99 36.44 -25.98 14.43
C PHE A 99 37.74 -25.35 13.95
N ARG A 100 38.35 -25.96 12.94
CA ARG A 100 39.58 -25.49 12.28
C ARG A 100 39.33 -25.38 10.79
N PHE A 101 39.77 -24.27 10.19
CA PHE A 101 39.77 -24.12 8.74
C PHE A 101 41.04 -24.74 8.16
N VAL A 102 40.90 -25.80 7.35
CA VAL A 102 42.04 -26.62 6.88
C VAL A 102 42.44 -26.34 5.43
N ALA A 103 41.64 -25.57 4.69
CA ALA A 103 42.01 -25.16 3.34
C ALA A 103 43.07 -24.05 3.35
N THR A 104 43.96 -24.09 2.38
CA THR A 104 44.95 -23.02 2.15
C THR A 104 44.24 -21.71 1.80
N VAL A 105 44.48 -20.68 2.60
CA VAL A 105 43.96 -19.32 2.38
C VAL A 105 45.07 -18.44 1.82
N VAL A 106 44.82 -17.86 0.64
CA VAL A 106 45.67 -16.85 0.02
C VAL A 106 45.06 -15.48 0.29
N VAL A 107 45.83 -14.61 0.94
CA VAL A 107 45.44 -13.24 1.21
C VAL A 107 45.80 -12.37 0.01
N LEU A 108 44.80 -11.76 -0.64
CA LEU A 108 45.02 -10.88 -1.78
C LEU A 108 45.07 -9.43 -1.30
N ARG A 109 46.20 -8.75 -1.51
CA ARG A 109 46.35 -7.32 -1.25
C ARG A 109 46.05 -6.55 -2.54
N ASP A 110 45.43 -5.38 -2.44
CA ASP A 110 45.09 -4.52 -3.60
C ASP A 110 46.31 -4.15 -4.48
N GLN A 111 47.55 -4.39 -4.02
CA GLN A 111 48.77 -4.11 -4.77
C GLN A 111 49.28 -5.28 -5.64
N ASP A 112 48.70 -6.49 -5.53
CA ASP A 112 49.17 -7.68 -6.28
C ASP A 112 48.43 -7.89 -7.62
N LEU A 113 47.56 -6.96 -8.03
CA LEU A 113 46.85 -6.98 -9.32
C LEU A 113 47.52 -6.14 -10.43
N ALA A 114 48.69 -5.55 -10.17
CA ALA A 114 49.35 -4.62 -11.10
C ALA A 114 50.59 -5.15 -11.85
N VAL A 115 50.95 -6.44 -11.74
CA VAL A 115 52.10 -6.99 -12.48
C VAL A 115 51.76 -8.32 -13.15
N ALA A 116 51.17 -8.24 -14.34
CA ALA A 116 51.48 -9.10 -15.50
C ALA A 116 50.71 -8.65 -16.75
N LEU A 117 51.01 -7.46 -17.27
CA LEU A 117 50.93 -7.17 -18.71
C LEU A 117 52.11 -6.25 -19.04
N PRO A 118 52.98 -6.61 -20.00
CA PRO A 118 52.84 -6.03 -21.36
C PRO A 118 53.36 -7.01 -22.47
N LEU A 119 53.24 -6.88 -23.79
CA LEU A 119 52.92 -5.83 -24.76
C LEU A 119 52.74 -6.50 -26.16
N VAL A 120 52.27 -5.75 -27.18
CA VAL A 120 52.36 -5.97 -28.66
C VAL A 120 51.28 -6.90 -29.25
N ALA A 121 50.44 -6.56 -30.23
CA ALA A 121 50.22 -5.40 -31.09
C ALA A 121 48.80 -5.48 -31.70
N GLY A 122 48.19 -4.35 -32.06
CA GLY A 122 47.19 -4.34 -33.15
C GLY A 122 47.88 -4.26 -34.52
N PRO A 123 47.16 -4.13 -35.65
CA PRO A 123 45.70 -4.04 -35.81
C PRO A 123 45.15 -4.98 -36.92
N ALA A 124 43.82 -5.09 -37.05
CA ALA A 124 43.09 -4.72 -38.28
C ALA A 124 41.63 -5.23 -38.31
N VAL A 125 40.79 -4.35 -38.84
CA VAL A 125 39.50 -4.54 -39.52
C VAL A 125 38.20 -4.67 -38.69
N THR A 126 37.26 -3.85 -39.15
CA THR A 126 35.88 -3.54 -38.78
C THR A 126 34.86 -4.68 -38.96
N PRO A 127 33.63 -4.52 -38.41
CA PRO A 127 32.70 -5.61 -38.12
C PRO A 127 31.73 -5.90 -39.26
N ALA A 128 31.46 -7.19 -39.50
CA ALA A 128 30.30 -7.67 -40.24
C ALA A 128 30.03 -9.16 -39.95
N GLU A 129 28.74 -9.49 -39.88
CA GLU A 129 28.12 -10.83 -40.05
C GLU A 129 27.95 -11.80 -38.85
N ALA A 130 26.75 -12.40 -38.86
CA ALA A 130 26.22 -13.55 -38.11
C ALA A 130 25.79 -13.29 -36.66
N ALA A 131 24.57 -12.82 -36.38
CA ALA A 131 23.25 -13.45 -36.56
C ALA A 131 23.07 -14.78 -35.79
N LEU A 132 22.15 -14.71 -34.81
CA LEU A 132 21.06 -15.64 -34.51
C LEU A 132 21.32 -17.15 -34.26
N ALA A 133 20.63 -17.59 -33.21
CA ALA A 133 20.09 -18.93 -32.96
C ALA A 133 21.02 -19.98 -32.33
N ARG A 134 20.87 -20.16 -31.02
CA ARG A 134 20.98 -21.48 -30.36
C ARG A 134 19.88 -21.64 -29.30
N LEU A 135 18.69 -21.98 -29.78
CA LEU A 135 17.73 -22.77 -29.03
C LEU A 135 17.23 -23.85 -29.99
N SER A 136 17.61 -25.10 -29.76
CA SER A 136 16.72 -26.25 -29.87
C SER A 136 17.31 -27.52 -29.21
N PRO A 137 16.44 -28.39 -28.65
CA PRO A 137 16.78 -29.60 -27.89
C PRO A 137 16.88 -30.86 -28.80
N PRO A 138 17.14 -32.07 -28.28
CA PRO A 138 17.31 -33.28 -29.10
C PRO A 138 16.05 -34.16 -29.22
N GLY A 139 16.00 -34.93 -30.32
CA GLY A 139 15.16 -36.13 -30.54
C GLY A 139 14.22 -36.00 -31.75
N LEU A 140 14.64 -36.35 -32.98
CA LEU A 140 14.60 -37.67 -33.65
C LEU A 140 13.20 -38.28 -33.84
N GLY A 141 12.84 -38.50 -35.12
CA GLY A 141 11.66 -39.21 -35.62
C GLY A 141 11.49 -38.93 -37.11
N ASP A 142 11.87 -39.92 -37.93
CA ASP A 142 12.03 -39.89 -39.38
C ASP A 142 10.70 -39.71 -40.18
N ASP A 143 10.75 -39.07 -41.36
CA ASP A 143 10.68 -39.75 -42.66
C ASP A 143 10.35 -38.82 -43.85
N HIS A 144 11.19 -38.97 -44.88
CA HIS A 144 10.94 -38.91 -46.32
C HIS A 144 10.29 -37.68 -47.03
N ALA A 145 11.17 -37.00 -47.79
CA ALA A 145 11.21 -36.99 -49.26
C ALA A 145 10.88 -35.69 -50.05
N ALA A 146 11.85 -35.38 -50.92
CA ALA A 146 11.75 -34.83 -52.28
C ALA A 146 11.78 -33.31 -52.53
N ALA A 147 13.02 -32.86 -52.80
CA ALA A 147 13.50 -32.27 -54.06
C ALA A 147 13.00 -30.87 -54.54
N GLY A 148 13.97 -29.99 -54.82
CA GLY A 148 13.85 -28.93 -55.83
C GLY A 148 14.50 -27.57 -55.50
N VAL A 149 15.78 -27.41 -55.81
CA VAL A 149 16.54 -26.12 -55.97
C VAL A 149 16.38 -25.72 -57.47
N PRO A 150 16.54 -24.46 -57.98
CA PRO A 150 17.47 -23.42 -57.50
C PRO A 150 17.14 -21.90 -57.66
N GLN A 151 17.86 -21.11 -56.85
CA GLN A 151 18.63 -19.85 -57.11
C GLN A 151 18.05 -18.57 -57.75
N ALA A 152 18.52 -17.45 -57.14
CA ALA A 152 18.91 -16.10 -57.66
C ALA A 152 18.03 -14.94 -57.10
N SER A 153 18.48 -14.18 -56.08
CA SER A 153 19.42 -13.02 -56.09
C SER A 153 19.05 -11.88 -57.04
N ALA A 154 18.61 -10.73 -56.50
CA ALA A 154 19.35 -9.45 -56.52
C ALA A 154 18.44 -8.26 -56.16
N ALA A 155 18.98 -7.36 -55.33
CA ALA A 155 18.40 -6.09 -54.93
C ALA A 155 18.53 -4.99 -56.02
N VAL A 156 17.64 -3.99 -55.99
CA VAL A 156 17.81 -2.73 -56.73
C VAL A 156 17.69 -1.55 -55.77
N ALA A 157 18.68 -0.67 -55.87
CA ALA A 157 18.90 0.56 -55.12
C ALA A 157 18.22 1.78 -55.76
N VAL A 158 18.07 2.82 -54.92
CA VAL A 158 17.60 4.18 -55.25
C VAL A 158 18.69 4.96 -55.98
N ALA A 159 18.31 5.72 -57.01
CA ALA A 159 19.18 6.58 -57.81
C ALA A 159 19.16 8.05 -57.34
N VAL A 160 20.31 8.71 -57.48
CA VAL A 160 20.59 10.15 -57.29
C VAL A 160 20.76 10.82 -58.66
N ALA A 161 20.39 12.11 -58.80
CA ALA A 161 20.84 12.98 -59.89
C ALA A 161 21.27 14.38 -59.34
N VAL A 162 22.19 15.03 -60.06
CA VAL A 162 23.18 16.03 -59.61
C VAL A 162 22.95 17.43 -60.24
N ALA A 163 23.21 18.48 -59.43
CA ALA A 163 23.69 19.87 -59.61
C ALA A 163 23.48 20.75 -60.88
N ASP A 164 23.27 22.06 -60.62
CA ASP A 164 24.00 23.18 -61.26
C ASP A 164 24.00 24.47 -60.38
N GLY A 165 25.07 25.28 -60.45
CA GLY A 165 25.41 26.38 -59.52
C GLY A 165 24.98 27.82 -59.92
N PRO A 166 25.32 28.87 -59.12
CA PRO A 166 24.78 30.23 -59.26
C PRO A 166 25.75 31.26 -59.89
N PRO A 167 25.28 32.45 -60.35
CA PRO A 167 26.15 33.57 -60.70
C PRO A 167 26.23 34.68 -59.64
N ARG A 168 27.35 35.42 -59.70
CA ARG A 168 27.82 36.51 -58.82
C ARG A 168 27.43 37.91 -59.35
N VAL A 169 27.20 38.89 -58.47
CA VAL A 169 27.44 40.34 -58.72
C VAL A 169 27.99 41.03 -57.45
N ARG A 170 28.80 42.08 -57.64
CA ARG A 170 29.79 42.75 -56.74
C ARG A 170 29.34 44.21 -56.37
N PRO A 171 30.10 45.09 -55.64
CA PRO A 171 29.66 45.73 -54.38
C PRO A 171 29.68 47.29 -54.26
N GLY A 172 29.19 47.82 -53.12
CA GLY A 172 29.61 49.07 -52.41
C GLY A 172 28.62 50.26 -52.38
N PRO A 173 28.60 51.19 -51.38
CA PRO A 173 29.62 51.46 -50.34
C PRO A 173 29.17 51.60 -48.85
N SER A 174 30.20 51.46 -48.00
CA SER A 174 30.53 51.76 -46.59
C SER A 174 29.64 52.56 -45.58
N ALA A 175 29.46 51.90 -44.41
CA ALA A 175 29.77 52.32 -43.00
C ALA A 175 28.86 53.32 -42.23
N PRO A 176 28.83 53.33 -40.86
CA PRO A 176 29.73 52.63 -39.93
C PRO A 176 29.09 51.66 -38.91
N ARG A 177 29.78 50.53 -38.77
CA ARG A 177 29.83 49.62 -37.63
C ARG A 177 30.22 50.36 -36.35
N ARG A 178 29.38 50.35 -35.31
CA ARG A 178 29.84 50.30 -33.90
C ARG A 178 28.78 50.01 -32.84
N LEU A 179 27.48 49.89 -33.16
CA LEU A 179 26.45 49.67 -32.12
C LEU A 179 25.93 48.23 -31.93
N TRP A 180 26.16 47.29 -32.87
CA TRP A 180 25.52 45.96 -32.81
C TRP A 180 26.33 44.84 -32.14
N LEU A 181 27.56 45.12 -31.71
CA LEU A 181 28.43 44.12 -31.07
C LEU A 181 28.24 43.99 -29.54
N ARG A 182 27.29 44.72 -28.95
CA ARG A 182 26.90 44.54 -27.53
C ARG A 182 25.54 43.88 -27.31
N ALA A 183 24.73 43.68 -28.35
CA ALA A 183 23.41 43.04 -28.24
C ALA A 183 23.43 41.52 -28.52
N THR A 184 24.44 40.99 -29.22
CA THR A 184 24.54 39.56 -29.53
C THR A 184 25.13 38.71 -28.39
N LEU A 185 25.82 39.32 -27.42
CA LEU A 185 26.31 38.61 -26.23
C LEU A 185 25.24 38.48 -25.14
N ALA A 186 24.33 39.45 -24.98
CA ALA A 186 23.24 39.34 -23.99
C ALA A 186 22.15 38.34 -24.41
N THR A 187 21.87 38.22 -25.71
CA THR A 187 20.85 37.28 -26.21
C THR A 187 21.34 35.83 -26.19
N GLY A 188 22.63 35.60 -26.46
CA GLY A 188 23.26 34.28 -26.33
C GLY A 188 23.34 33.78 -24.89
N SER A 189 23.60 34.66 -23.92
CA SER A 189 23.58 34.31 -22.49
C SER A 189 22.17 34.04 -21.98
N ALA A 190 21.15 34.77 -22.43
CA ALA A 190 19.76 34.53 -22.04
C ALA A 190 19.19 33.23 -22.64
N MET A 191 19.52 32.90 -23.88
CA MET A 191 19.12 31.62 -24.50
C MET A 191 19.95 30.45 -23.97
N GLY A 192 21.22 30.66 -23.60
CA GLY A 192 22.06 29.66 -22.93
C GLY A 192 21.58 29.37 -21.50
N LEU A 193 21.19 30.39 -20.73
CA LEU A 193 20.61 30.22 -19.39
C LEU A 193 19.19 29.64 -19.45
N GLY A 194 18.37 30.06 -20.42
CA GLY A 194 17.05 29.48 -20.65
C GLY A 194 17.12 28.03 -21.13
N GLY A 195 18.07 27.70 -22.00
CA GLY A 195 18.35 26.35 -22.47
C GLY A 195 18.96 25.47 -21.39
N ALA A 196 19.86 26.00 -20.54
CA ALA A 196 20.40 25.30 -19.39
C ALA A 196 19.35 25.12 -18.28
N ALA A 197 18.44 26.07 -18.08
CA ALA A 197 17.32 25.94 -17.14
C ALA A 197 16.26 24.96 -17.66
N TRP A 198 15.95 24.98 -18.96
CA TRP A 198 15.05 24.02 -19.59
C TRP A 198 15.67 22.61 -19.65
N TRP A 199 16.96 22.49 -19.95
CA TRP A 199 17.70 21.24 -19.87
C TRP A 199 17.83 20.75 -18.42
N ALA A 200 18.12 21.61 -17.45
CA ALA A 200 18.11 21.26 -16.04
C ALA A 200 16.70 20.98 -15.48
N TRP A 201 15.62 21.44 -16.13
CA TRP A 201 14.25 21.13 -15.72
C TRP A 201 13.71 19.85 -16.37
N THR A 202 14.17 19.54 -17.60
CA THR A 202 13.83 18.32 -18.35
C THR A 202 14.78 17.15 -18.08
N HIS A 203 16.02 17.45 -17.67
CA HIS A 203 17.10 16.51 -17.32
C HIS A 203 17.60 16.74 -15.88
N ALA A 204 16.86 17.48 -15.04
CA ALA A 204 16.97 17.28 -13.61
C ALA A 204 16.80 15.77 -13.42
N PRO A 205 17.76 15.07 -12.77
CA PRO A 205 17.49 13.70 -12.37
C PRO A 205 16.16 13.74 -11.65
N ALA A 206 15.17 13.01 -12.16
CA ALA A 206 13.92 12.76 -11.45
C ALA A 206 14.32 12.55 -10.00
N GLY A 207 13.88 13.47 -9.12
CA GLY A 207 14.51 13.68 -7.80
C GLY A 207 14.93 12.33 -7.25
N GLY A 208 16.24 12.16 -7.00
CA GLY A 208 16.77 10.90 -6.46
C GLY A 208 15.80 10.41 -5.39
N PRO A 209 15.42 9.12 -5.43
CA PRO A 209 14.15 8.62 -4.92
C PRO A 209 13.77 9.38 -3.66
N SER A 210 12.71 10.20 -3.72
CA SER A 210 12.20 10.92 -2.55
C SER A 210 12.28 9.96 -1.38
N PRO A 211 13.00 10.30 -0.29
CA PRO A 211 13.32 9.33 0.74
C PRO A 211 12.03 8.62 1.12
N ARG A 212 11.98 7.31 0.84
CA ARG A 212 10.76 6.54 1.06
C ARG A 212 10.42 6.70 2.53
N PRO A 213 9.19 7.12 2.89
CA PRO A 213 8.85 7.29 4.28
C PRO A 213 9.08 5.95 5.00
N ALA A 214 9.55 6.02 6.25
CA ALA A 214 9.72 4.82 7.04
C ALA A 214 8.35 4.15 7.20
N THR A 215 8.27 2.84 7.01
CA THR A 215 7.02 2.08 7.16
C THR A 215 7.07 1.26 8.42
N LEU A 216 6.01 1.30 9.21
CA LEU A 216 5.88 0.63 10.50
C LEU A 216 4.54 -0.08 10.59
N ALA A 217 4.49 -1.30 11.11
CA ALA A 217 3.25 -1.93 11.57
C ALA A 217 3.31 -2.13 13.09
N VAL A 218 2.13 -2.14 13.73
CA VAL A 218 1.98 -2.52 15.14
C VAL A 218 1.05 -3.71 15.19
N LEU A 219 1.51 -4.82 15.76
CA LEU A 219 0.70 -6.02 15.91
C LEU A 219 -0.13 -5.98 17.20
N PRO A 220 -1.29 -6.68 17.22
CA PRO A 220 -2.03 -6.92 18.45
C PRO A 220 -1.13 -7.63 19.47
N PHE A 221 -1.14 -7.15 20.72
CA PHE A 221 -0.31 -7.74 21.77
C PHE A 221 -0.81 -9.15 22.09
N LYS A 222 0.10 -10.12 22.22
CA LYS A 222 -0.29 -11.52 22.49
C LYS A 222 -0.44 -11.81 23.98
N PRO A 223 -1.37 -12.68 24.40
CA PRO A 223 -1.43 -13.15 25.77
C PRO A 223 -0.23 -14.05 26.06
N LEU A 224 0.45 -13.85 27.20
CA LEU A 224 1.52 -14.76 27.64
C LEU A 224 1.00 -16.12 28.13
N THR A 225 -0.27 -16.19 28.52
CA THR A 225 -0.94 -17.41 29.00
C THR A 225 -2.38 -17.46 28.46
N PRO A 226 -2.88 -18.62 28.00
CA PRO A 226 -4.24 -18.76 27.48
C PRO A 226 -5.34 -18.39 28.49
N GLU A 227 -5.12 -18.62 29.79
CA GLU A 227 -6.15 -18.45 30.83
C GLU A 227 -6.44 -16.98 31.20
N GLY A 228 -5.70 -16.01 30.65
CA GLY A 228 -5.80 -14.57 30.97
C GLY A 228 -6.06 -13.68 29.75
N ARG A 229 -6.64 -14.23 28.68
CA ARG A 229 -6.85 -13.54 27.40
C ARG A 229 -7.90 -12.42 27.52
N ASP A 230 -7.53 -11.23 27.08
CA ASP A 230 -8.40 -10.05 27.01
C ASP A 230 -8.23 -9.43 25.62
N GLU A 231 -8.94 -9.99 24.62
CA GLU A 231 -8.79 -9.62 23.21
C GLU A 231 -9.02 -8.13 22.96
N LEU A 232 -9.91 -7.50 23.74
CA LEU A 232 -10.19 -6.08 23.66
C LEU A 232 -9.01 -5.25 24.14
N LEU A 233 -8.35 -5.66 25.22
CA LEU A 233 -7.15 -5.00 25.72
C LEU A 233 -5.94 -5.21 24.79
N GLU A 234 -5.77 -6.43 24.28
CA GLU A 234 -4.72 -6.78 23.31
C GLU A 234 -4.77 -5.90 22.06
N LEU A 235 -5.98 -5.74 21.50
CA LEU A 235 -6.24 -4.85 20.37
C LEU A 235 -6.13 -3.37 20.76
N GLY A 236 -6.63 -3.00 21.93
CA GLY A 236 -6.56 -1.64 22.44
C GLY A 236 -5.14 -1.09 22.51
N MET A 237 -4.22 -1.86 23.08
CA MET A 237 -2.82 -1.44 23.17
C MET A 237 -2.22 -1.16 21.79
N SER A 238 -2.47 -2.01 20.79
CA SER A 238 -2.00 -1.76 19.42
C SER A 238 -2.64 -0.52 18.80
N GLU A 239 -3.95 -0.31 18.98
CA GLU A 239 -4.66 0.86 18.44
C GLU A 239 -4.16 2.18 19.06
N ALA A 240 -3.88 2.22 20.37
CA ALA A 240 -3.31 3.40 21.01
C ALA A 240 -1.90 3.73 20.51
N LEU A 241 -1.07 2.69 20.32
CA LEU A 241 0.27 2.82 19.74
C LEU A 241 0.17 3.32 18.29
N ILE A 242 -0.72 2.76 17.47
CA ILE A 242 -0.96 3.20 16.09
C ILE A 242 -1.37 4.67 16.07
N ALA A 243 -2.35 5.07 16.90
CA ALA A 243 -2.84 6.45 16.94
C ALA A 243 -1.72 7.45 17.26
N ARG A 244 -0.86 7.14 18.24
CA ARG A 244 0.29 7.99 18.61
C ARG A 244 1.39 8.01 17.56
N LEU A 245 1.73 6.87 16.97
CA LEU A 245 2.80 6.78 15.98
C LEU A 245 2.37 7.36 14.63
N SER A 246 1.06 7.38 14.34
CA SER A 246 0.48 7.95 13.13
C SER A 246 0.69 9.45 12.99
N THR A 247 0.83 10.19 14.11
CA THR A 247 1.04 11.65 14.05
C THR A 247 2.49 12.04 13.72
N VAL A 248 3.40 11.08 13.59
CA VAL A 248 4.83 11.32 13.35
C VAL A 248 5.06 11.66 11.88
N PRO A 249 5.57 12.86 11.56
CA PRO A 249 5.87 13.22 10.18
C PRO A 249 6.90 12.27 9.57
N GLY A 250 6.63 11.80 8.34
CA GLY A 250 7.55 10.91 7.61
C GLY A 250 7.50 9.43 8.00
N LEU A 251 6.61 9.05 8.92
CA LEU A 251 6.34 7.66 9.28
C LEU A 251 4.98 7.23 8.72
N VAL A 252 4.96 6.16 7.92
CA VAL A 252 3.74 5.51 7.45
C VAL A 252 3.43 4.35 8.39
N VAL A 253 2.33 4.46 9.14
CA VAL A 253 1.88 3.43 10.08
C VAL A 253 0.79 2.60 9.42
N ARG A 254 1.09 1.33 9.14
CA ARG A 254 0.16 0.37 8.56
C ARG A 254 -0.59 -0.34 9.68
N SER A 255 -1.92 -0.22 9.68
CA SER A 255 -2.75 -0.89 10.68
C SER A 255 -2.93 -2.37 10.31
N VAL A 256 -2.90 -3.21 11.34
CA VAL A 256 -3.28 -4.61 11.25
C VAL A 256 -4.71 -4.68 11.73
N GLY A 257 -5.67 -4.57 10.81
CA GLY A 257 -7.09 -4.60 11.16
C GLY A 257 -7.40 -5.78 12.09
N ALA A 258 -8.23 -5.53 13.11
CA ALA A 258 -8.61 -6.45 14.19
C ALA A 258 -9.24 -7.80 13.77
N GLY A 259 -9.26 -8.13 12.49
CA GLY A 259 -10.02 -9.22 11.92
C GLY A 259 -9.28 -10.54 11.77
N LEU A 260 -8.22 -10.63 10.96
CA LEU A 260 -7.82 -11.95 10.45
C LEU A 260 -6.36 -12.00 10.00
N ARG A 261 -5.67 -13.06 10.45
CA ARG A 261 -4.33 -13.60 10.12
C ARG A 261 -3.19 -13.39 11.11
N PHE A 262 -3.16 -12.29 11.85
CA PHE A 262 -2.06 -11.99 12.80
C PHE A 262 -2.62 -11.73 14.20
N GLY A 263 -3.54 -12.58 14.67
CA GLY A 263 -4.08 -12.56 16.04
C GLY A 263 -3.74 -13.86 16.76
N GLY A 264 -3.59 -13.83 18.10
CA GLY A 264 -3.37 -15.03 18.92
C GLY A 264 -1.91 -15.41 19.18
N ALA A 265 -1.70 -16.57 19.82
CA ALA A 265 -0.40 -17.01 20.35
C ALA A 265 0.63 -17.45 19.28
N GLU A 266 0.17 -17.81 18.07
CA GLU A 266 1.02 -18.30 16.97
C GLU A 266 1.44 -17.19 15.98
N GLN A 267 1.32 -15.92 16.36
CA GLN A 267 1.76 -14.81 15.51
C GLN A 267 3.27 -14.84 15.25
N ASP A 268 3.63 -14.85 13.96
CA ASP A 268 5.00 -14.61 13.49
C ASP A 268 5.14 -13.14 13.03
N PRO A 269 5.87 -12.30 13.78
CA PRO A 269 6.04 -10.89 13.43
C PRO A 269 6.80 -10.69 12.11
N MET A 270 7.68 -11.61 11.72
CA MET A 270 8.45 -11.47 10.49
C MET A 270 7.60 -11.76 9.26
N ARG A 271 6.75 -12.79 9.35
CA ARG A 271 5.73 -13.04 8.33
C ARG A 271 4.74 -11.88 8.22
N ALA A 272 4.31 -11.32 9.35
CA ALA A 272 3.44 -10.16 9.37
C ALA A 272 4.11 -8.94 8.71
N ALA A 273 5.39 -8.68 9.03
CA ALA A 273 6.13 -7.57 8.43
C ALA A 273 6.27 -7.70 6.91
N HIS A 274 6.49 -8.92 6.41
CA HIS A 274 6.51 -9.22 4.98
C HIS A 274 5.13 -9.02 4.33
N ASP A 275 4.08 -9.58 4.90
CA ASP A 275 2.72 -9.51 4.33
C ASP A 275 2.14 -8.08 4.37
N LEU A 276 2.58 -7.27 5.32
CA LEU A 276 2.25 -5.86 5.47
C LEU A 276 3.24 -4.94 4.74
N ASP A 277 4.34 -5.47 4.18
CA ASP A 277 5.38 -4.72 3.46
C ASP A 277 5.90 -3.49 4.27
N VAL A 278 6.32 -3.75 5.51
CA VAL A 278 6.85 -2.72 6.42
C VAL A 278 8.34 -2.91 6.70
N GLN A 279 9.04 -1.80 6.95
CA GLN A 279 10.45 -1.79 7.35
C GLN A 279 10.62 -2.14 8.84
N TRP A 280 9.67 -1.70 9.66
CA TRP A 280 9.67 -1.91 11.09
C TRP A 280 8.38 -2.60 11.54
N ILE A 281 8.47 -3.42 12.59
CA ILE A 281 7.29 -3.97 13.24
C ILE A 281 7.39 -3.88 14.76
N VAL A 282 6.32 -3.42 15.40
CA VAL A 282 6.15 -3.49 16.86
C VAL A 282 5.40 -4.76 17.19
N ASP A 283 6.07 -5.63 17.95
CA ASP A 283 5.51 -6.86 18.52
C ASP A 283 5.52 -6.75 20.04
N GLY A 284 4.56 -7.38 20.70
CA GLY A 284 4.47 -7.32 22.15
C GLY A 284 3.60 -8.41 22.74
N SER A 285 3.78 -8.63 24.04
CA SER A 285 2.99 -9.57 24.82
C SER A 285 2.48 -8.92 26.09
N LEU A 286 1.28 -9.34 26.51
CA LEU A 286 0.57 -8.80 27.65
C LEU A 286 0.18 -9.93 28.60
N GLN A 287 0.31 -9.69 29.89
CA GLN A 287 -0.15 -10.58 30.96
C GLN A 287 -0.86 -9.77 32.03
N ARG A 288 -2.12 -10.12 32.29
CA ARG A 288 -2.90 -9.53 33.38
C ARG A 288 -3.00 -10.51 34.54
N ARG A 289 -2.74 -10.04 35.76
CA ARG A 289 -2.98 -10.76 37.02
C ARG A 289 -3.71 -9.82 37.99
N GLY A 290 -5.03 -9.96 38.05
CA GLY A 290 -5.88 -9.04 38.81
C GLY A 290 -5.78 -7.61 38.25
N ASP A 291 -5.26 -6.69 39.08
CA ASP A 291 -5.03 -5.29 38.72
C ASP A 291 -3.59 -5.01 38.20
N GLN A 292 -2.70 -6.01 38.20
CA GLN A 292 -1.35 -5.87 37.66
C GLN A 292 -1.29 -6.28 36.18
N LEU A 293 -0.57 -5.48 35.40
CA LEU A 293 -0.37 -5.64 33.97
C LEU A 293 1.15 -5.68 33.67
N ARG A 294 1.62 -6.82 33.17
CA ARG A 294 2.96 -6.97 32.62
C ARG A 294 2.89 -6.86 31.10
N VAL A 295 3.63 -5.91 30.53
CA VAL A 295 3.71 -5.69 29.09
C VAL A 295 5.15 -5.78 28.63
N THR A 296 5.42 -6.61 27.63
CA THR A 296 6.69 -6.63 26.90
C THR A 296 6.44 -6.10 25.50
N ALA A 297 7.25 -5.15 25.04
CA ALA A 297 7.15 -4.59 23.70
C ALA A 297 8.53 -4.57 23.04
N ARG A 298 8.57 -4.81 21.73
CA ARG A 298 9.79 -4.88 20.93
C ARG A 298 9.57 -4.16 19.61
N LEU A 299 10.57 -3.42 19.17
CA LEU A 299 10.65 -2.86 17.83
C LEU A 299 11.66 -3.68 17.04
N LEU A 300 11.18 -4.33 15.99
CA LEU A 300 11.96 -5.26 15.16
C LEU A 300 12.17 -4.67 13.76
N TRP A 301 13.37 -4.86 13.21
CA TRP A 301 13.68 -4.57 11.81
C TRP A 301 13.24 -5.74 10.93
N ALA A 302 12.42 -5.47 9.91
CA ALA A 302 11.79 -6.50 9.10
C ALA A 302 12.77 -7.28 8.20
N ALA A 303 13.95 -6.73 7.90
CA ALA A 303 14.87 -7.40 6.98
C ALA A 303 15.58 -8.62 7.60
N ASP A 304 15.84 -8.59 8.91
CA ASP A 304 16.61 -9.63 9.61
C ASP A 304 16.05 -10.04 10.98
N GLY A 305 14.96 -9.41 11.42
CA GLY A 305 14.32 -9.65 12.71
C GLY A 305 15.11 -9.13 13.90
N SER A 306 16.15 -8.32 13.68
CA SER A 306 16.91 -7.70 14.76
C SER A 306 16.04 -6.74 15.57
N ALA A 307 16.13 -6.83 16.90
CA ALA A 307 15.44 -5.89 17.78
C ALA A 307 16.23 -4.59 17.86
N ALA A 308 15.67 -3.50 17.33
CA ALA A 308 16.20 -2.16 17.56
C ALA A 308 15.93 -1.69 18.99
N TRP A 309 14.84 -2.17 19.60
CA TRP A 309 14.49 -1.89 20.98
C TRP A 309 13.64 -3.00 21.57
N SER A 310 13.77 -3.23 22.88
CA SER A 310 12.94 -4.13 23.67
C SER A 310 12.78 -3.56 25.07
N GLY A 311 11.58 -3.66 25.64
CA GLY A 311 11.27 -3.21 26.99
C GLY A 311 10.23 -4.10 27.66
N SER A 312 10.34 -4.24 28.98
CA SER A 312 9.34 -4.89 29.83
C SER A 312 8.89 -3.91 30.90
N PHE A 313 7.60 -3.87 31.16
CA PHE A 313 6.95 -2.93 32.07
C PHE A 313 5.97 -3.69 32.97
N ASP A 314 5.95 -3.33 34.24
CA ASP A 314 5.09 -3.90 35.27
C ASP A 314 4.31 -2.76 35.91
N GLU A 315 3.04 -2.61 35.53
CA GLU A 315 2.21 -1.46 35.92
C GLU A 315 0.84 -1.91 36.42
N LYS A 316 0.09 -0.99 37.04
CA LYS A 316 -1.33 -1.21 37.33
C LYS A 316 -2.17 -1.01 36.07
N PHE A 317 -3.28 -1.73 35.96
CA PHE A 317 -4.19 -1.60 34.82
C PHE A 317 -4.76 -0.18 34.67
N THR A 318 -5.01 0.50 35.78
CA THR A 318 -5.43 1.92 35.81
C THR A 318 -4.40 2.88 35.21
N SER A 319 -3.13 2.50 35.16
CA SER A 319 -2.03 3.24 34.53
C SER A 319 -1.80 2.85 33.05
N VAL A 320 -2.73 2.16 32.40
CA VAL A 320 -2.59 1.71 31.00
C VAL A 320 -2.23 2.85 30.03
N PHE A 321 -2.77 4.06 30.25
CA PHE A 321 -2.46 5.23 29.42
C PHE A 321 -1.03 5.74 29.62
N GLU A 322 -0.52 5.74 30.85
CA GLU A 322 0.88 6.10 31.14
C GLU A 322 1.84 5.10 30.50
N LEU A 323 1.47 3.82 30.53
CA LEU A 323 2.22 2.75 29.88
C LEU A 323 2.21 2.90 28.35
N GLN A 324 1.06 3.20 27.74
CA GLN A 324 0.97 3.48 26.30
C GLN A 324 1.85 4.67 25.90
N ASP A 325 1.83 5.75 26.68
CA ASP A 325 2.65 6.94 26.47
C ASP A 325 4.15 6.59 26.54
N LEU A 326 4.54 5.81 27.55
CA LEU A 326 5.91 5.36 27.75
C LEU A 326 6.41 4.47 26.61
N ILE A 327 5.65 3.45 26.21
CA ILE A 327 6.02 2.54 25.12
C ILE A 327 6.15 3.34 23.82
N SER A 328 5.17 4.19 23.51
CA SER A 328 5.19 5.00 22.29
C SER A 328 6.42 5.91 22.24
N ASN A 329 6.74 6.62 23.33
CA ASN A 329 7.90 7.50 23.39
C ASN A 329 9.21 6.73 23.22
N ARG A 330 9.31 5.50 23.74
CA ARG A 330 10.48 4.64 23.57
C ARG A 330 10.63 4.13 22.14
N VAL A 331 9.53 3.69 21.52
CA VAL A 331 9.50 3.29 20.10
C VAL A 331 9.91 4.47 19.22
N LEU A 332 9.38 5.67 19.47
CA LEU A 332 9.75 6.90 18.77
C LEU A 332 11.23 7.25 18.93
N ALA A 333 11.76 7.19 20.15
CA ALA A 333 13.17 7.46 20.40
C ALA A 333 14.09 6.47 19.66
N ALA A 334 13.66 5.21 19.52
CA ALA A 334 14.39 4.20 18.76
C ALA A 334 14.30 4.42 17.23
N LEU A 335 13.17 4.93 16.75
CA LEU A 335 12.96 5.25 15.33
C LEU A 335 13.61 6.58 14.91
N ALA A 336 13.70 7.57 15.80
CA ALA A 336 14.15 8.92 15.49
C ALA A 336 15.51 9.00 14.75
N PRO A 337 16.56 8.22 15.10
CA PRO A 337 17.82 8.23 14.36
C PRO A 337 17.72 7.67 12.92
N LYS A 338 16.63 6.98 12.61
CA LYS A 338 16.36 6.31 11.33
C LYS A 338 15.34 7.08 10.48
N LEU A 339 14.60 8.00 11.09
CA LEU A 339 13.74 8.94 10.40
C LEU A 339 14.63 10.10 9.91
N GLU A 340 14.73 10.30 8.60
CA GLU A 340 15.38 11.48 8.01
C GLU A 340 14.51 12.74 8.22
N THR A 341 14.11 13.01 9.47
CA THR A 341 13.21 14.12 9.78
C THR A 341 14.01 15.34 10.24
N ARG A 342 13.69 16.48 9.63
CA ARG A 342 14.00 17.82 10.14
C ARG A 342 13.48 17.92 11.59
N PRO A 343 14.07 18.75 12.48
CA PRO A 343 13.67 18.80 13.88
C PRO A 343 12.17 19.02 14.01
N LEU A 344 11.52 18.12 14.74
CA LEU A 344 10.09 18.16 15.08
C LEU A 344 9.75 19.56 15.63
N LEU A 345 8.73 20.21 15.07
CA LEU A 345 8.10 21.35 15.71
C LEU A 345 7.68 20.93 17.14
N PRO A 346 7.93 21.77 18.17
CA PRO A 346 7.56 21.45 19.53
C PRO A 346 6.02 21.39 19.61
N GLY A 347 5.46 20.18 19.63
CA GLY A 347 4.01 19.96 19.73
C GLY A 347 3.49 18.63 19.17
N GLY A 348 4.16 18.01 18.19
CA GLY A 348 3.59 16.87 17.44
C GLY A 348 3.78 15.47 18.05
N ALA A 349 4.89 15.23 18.75
CA ALA A 349 5.27 13.89 19.23
C ALA A 349 5.22 13.73 20.77
N GLY A 350 4.95 14.81 21.51
CA GLY A 350 4.97 14.84 22.98
C GLY A 350 3.62 15.16 23.64
N ALA A 351 2.56 15.38 22.87
CA ALA A 351 1.23 15.62 23.42
C ALA A 351 0.66 14.33 24.03
N PRO A 352 0.06 14.38 25.24
CA PRO A 352 -0.66 13.23 25.79
C PRO A 352 -1.79 12.76 24.85
N LEU A 353 -2.18 11.48 24.89
CA LEU A 353 -3.34 10.96 24.14
C LEU A 353 -4.61 11.81 24.34
N ALA A 354 -4.83 12.30 25.57
CA ALA A 354 -5.90 13.24 25.90
C ALA A 354 -5.78 14.60 25.15
N GLY A 355 -4.56 15.04 24.85
CA GLY A 355 -4.28 16.26 24.08
C GLY A 355 -4.52 16.13 22.58
N ILE A 356 -4.73 14.91 22.06
CA ILE A 356 -5.12 14.62 20.68
C ILE A 356 -6.53 14.04 20.56
N GLY A 357 -7.41 14.30 21.54
CA GLY A 357 -8.81 13.87 21.51
C GLY A 357 -9.09 12.45 22.03
N GLY A 358 -8.11 11.83 22.71
CA GLY A 358 -8.24 10.56 23.42
C GLY A 358 -8.91 10.67 24.80
N THR A 359 -8.96 9.57 25.54
CA THR A 359 -9.51 9.50 26.91
C THR A 359 -8.44 9.06 27.92
N ARG A 360 -8.68 9.35 29.21
CA ARG A 360 -7.98 8.73 30.36
C ARG A 360 -8.91 7.87 31.22
N ASN A 361 -10.16 7.71 30.80
CA ASN A 361 -11.12 6.83 31.45
C ASN A 361 -11.00 5.43 30.82
N THR A 362 -10.55 4.46 31.61
CA THR A 362 -10.33 3.08 31.16
C THR A 362 -11.62 2.42 30.65
N ASP A 363 -12.75 2.70 31.29
CA ASP A 363 -14.04 2.08 30.97
C ASP A 363 -14.59 2.67 29.66
N ALA A 364 -14.48 4.00 29.49
CA ALA A 364 -14.82 4.67 28.24
C ALA A 364 -13.95 4.15 27.08
N TYR A 365 -12.67 3.91 27.35
CA TYR A 365 -11.74 3.37 26.37
C TYR A 365 -12.08 1.94 25.94
N GLN A 366 -12.39 1.05 26.88
CA GLN A 366 -12.82 -0.32 26.58
C GLN A 366 -14.10 -0.34 25.72
N LEU A 367 -15.08 0.50 26.06
CA LEU A 367 -16.31 0.64 25.28
C LEU A 367 -16.04 1.14 23.86
N TYR A 368 -15.14 2.10 23.70
CA TYR A 368 -14.71 2.60 22.39
C TYR A 368 -14.11 1.49 21.52
N LEU A 369 -13.22 0.67 22.08
CA LEU A 369 -12.59 -0.43 21.35
C LEU A 369 -13.61 -1.51 20.96
N ALA A 370 -14.51 -1.84 21.88
CA ALA A 370 -15.61 -2.76 21.59
C ALA A 370 -16.51 -2.20 20.47
N ALA A 371 -16.82 -0.90 20.51
CA ALA A 371 -17.60 -0.25 19.46
C ALA A 371 -16.92 -0.34 18.10
N PHE A 372 -15.60 -0.12 18.04
CA PHE A 372 -14.82 -0.21 16.80
C PHE A 372 -14.81 -1.64 16.23
N SER A 373 -14.59 -2.64 17.08
CA SER A 373 -14.62 -4.06 16.70
C SER A 373 -15.97 -4.45 16.08
N HIS A 374 -17.08 -4.07 16.73
CA HIS A 374 -18.43 -4.34 16.21
C HIS A 374 -18.72 -3.65 14.87
N ALA A 375 -18.07 -2.52 14.56
CA ALA A 375 -18.29 -1.77 13.32
C ALA A 375 -17.64 -2.38 12.07
N GLN A 376 -16.67 -3.31 12.22
CA GLN A 376 -15.88 -3.81 11.08
C GLN A 376 -16.67 -4.70 10.11
N GLY A 377 -17.67 -5.45 10.59
CA GLY A 377 -18.35 -6.48 9.80
C GLY A 377 -19.45 -6.00 8.84
N LEU A 378 -19.76 -4.69 8.76
CA LEU A 378 -20.91 -4.12 8.03
C LEU A 378 -22.27 -4.81 8.26
N ARG A 379 -22.38 -5.67 9.29
CA ARG A 379 -23.62 -6.34 9.66
C ARG A 379 -24.54 -5.36 10.39
N PRO A 380 -25.86 -5.38 10.14
CA PRO A 380 -26.80 -4.47 10.81
C PRO A 380 -26.68 -4.50 12.34
N ASP A 381 -26.67 -5.70 12.93
CA ASP A 381 -26.61 -5.87 14.39
C ASP A 381 -25.29 -5.37 14.98
N GLY A 382 -24.17 -5.61 14.28
CA GLY A 382 -22.86 -5.09 14.67
C GLY A 382 -22.81 -3.57 14.65
N LEU A 383 -23.37 -2.94 13.61
CA LEU A 383 -23.42 -1.48 13.53
C LEU A 383 -24.32 -0.87 14.61
N ASN A 384 -25.48 -1.46 14.88
CA ASN A 384 -26.35 -1.00 15.97
C ASN A 384 -25.63 -1.10 17.33
N LYS A 385 -24.95 -2.22 17.57
CA LYS A 385 -24.19 -2.40 18.81
C LYS A 385 -23.05 -1.40 18.94
N SER A 386 -22.35 -1.12 17.84
CA SER A 386 -21.29 -0.11 17.79
C SER A 386 -21.80 1.29 18.18
N LEU A 387 -22.96 1.70 17.66
CA LEU A 387 -23.58 2.98 18.00
C LEU A 387 -23.92 3.09 19.50
N GLU A 388 -24.44 2.02 20.11
CA GLU A 388 -24.71 1.98 21.56
C GLU A 388 -23.43 2.12 22.38
N LEU A 389 -22.40 1.37 22.02
CA LEU A 389 -21.13 1.35 22.75
C LEU A 389 -20.40 2.69 22.66
N PHE A 390 -20.39 3.36 21.50
CA PHE A 390 -19.85 4.71 21.39
C PHE A 390 -20.61 5.71 22.28
N LYS A 391 -21.95 5.62 22.33
CA LYS A 391 -22.75 6.49 23.22
C LYS A 391 -22.45 6.24 24.70
N GLN A 392 -22.25 4.98 25.10
CA GLN A 392 -21.85 4.65 26.47
C GLN A 392 -20.45 5.17 26.80
N ALA A 393 -19.49 5.05 25.87
CA ALA A 393 -18.15 5.62 26.04
C ALA A 393 -18.20 7.14 26.24
N ILE A 394 -19.00 7.84 25.43
CA ILE A 394 -19.22 9.29 25.54
C ILE A 394 -19.91 9.66 26.88
N ALA A 395 -20.82 8.83 27.37
CA ALA A 395 -21.47 9.08 28.66
C ALA A 395 -20.50 8.98 29.84
N LEU A 396 -19.52 8.09 29.76
CA LEU A 396 -18.47 7.92 30.77
C LEU A 396 -17.37 8.99 30.67
N ASP A 397 -17.05 9.45 29.45
CA ASP A 397 -16.13 10.56 29.22
C ASP A 397 -16.64 11.48 28.10
N PRO A 398 -17.39 12.54 28.45
CA PRO A 398 -17.88 13.51 27.49
C PRO A 398 -16.80 14.30 26.75
N GLY A 399 -15.55 14.24 27.20
CA GLY A 399 -14.37 14.85 26.58
C GLY A 399 -13.69 13.96 25.53
N TYR A 400 -14.13 12.71 25.36
CA TYR A 400 -13.49 11.76 24.46
C TYR A 400 -13.82 12.02 22.98
N ALA A 401 -13.14 12.99 22.37
CA ALA A 401 -13.41 13.46 21.00
C ALA A 401 -13.40 12.34 19.93
N LEU A 402 -12.47 11.38 20.01
CA LEU A 402 -12.41 10.24 19.08
C LEU A 402 -13.65 9.33 19.17
N ALA A 403 -14.31 9.22 20.33
CA ALA A 403 -15.56 8.45 20.45
C ALA A 403 -16.71 9.11 19.66
N TYR A 404 -16.75 10.44 19.59
CA TYR A 404 -17.69 11.16 18.74
C TYR A 404 -17.38 10.95 17.24
N VAL A 405 -16.10 10.92 16.86
CA VAL A 405 -15.71 10.57 15.47
C VAL A 405 -16.15 9.15 15.13
N GLY A 406 -15.91 8.18 16.02
CA GLY A 406 -16.35 6.80 15.85
C GLY A 406 -17.87 6.67 15.73
N LEU A 407 -18.62 7.43 16.54
CA LEU A 407 -20.08 7.51 16.45
C LEU A 407 -20.55 8.02 15.09
N ALA A 408 -19.97 9.12 14.60
CA ALA A 408 -20.29 9.69 13.29
C ALA A 408 -19.98 8.71 12.14
N GLU A 409 -18.85 8.02 12.22
CA GLU A 409 -18.46 7.00 11.27
C GLU A 409 -19.45 5.82 11.26
N ALA A 410 -19.80 5.29 12.43
CA ALA A 410 -20.78 4.22 12.56
C ALA A 410 -22.16 4.61 11.98
N HIS A 411 -22.61 5.86 12.19
CA HIS A 411 -23.79 6.39 11.52
C HIS A 411 -23.64 6.35 9.99
N ARG A 412 -22.53 6.85 9.46
CA ARG A 412 -22.25 6.90 8.01
C ARG A 412 -22.27 5.50 7.37
N ARG A 413 -21.78 4.48 8.06
CA ARG A 413 -21.77 3.08 7.54
C ARG A 413 -23.17 2.54 7.25
N ARG A 414 -24.20 3.04 7.94
CA ARG A 414 -25.60 2.63 7.71
C ARG A 414 -26.11 2.96 6.30
N LEU A 415 -25.51 3.95 5.61
CA LEU A 415 -25.90 4.32 4.24
C LEU A 415 -25.72 3.18 3.24
N TYR A 416 -24.67 2.37 3.41
CA TYR A 416 -24.36 1.27 2.48
C TYR A 416 -24.59 -0.11 3.10
N ALA A 417 -24.61 -0.24 4.43
CA ALA A 417 -24.93 -1.49 5.12
C ALA A 417 -26.44 -1.76 5.21
N THR A 418 -27.27 -0.74 5.45
CA THR A 418 -28.70 -0.93 5.77
C THR A 418 -29.65 0.01 5.02
N ASP A 419 -29.16 0.74 4.01
CA ASP A 419 -29.91 1.79 3.31
C ASP A 419 -30.62 2.74 4.30
N ALA A 420 -29.88 3.37 5.21
CA ALA A 420 -30.47 4.38 6.07
C ALA A 420 -30.81 5.66 5.29
N VAL A 421 -31.84 6.38 5.75
CA VAL A 421 -32.22 7.70 5.22
C VAL A 421 -31.03 8.66 5.41
N PRO A 422 -30.60 9.41 4.37
CA PRO A 422 -29.43 10.29 4.48
C PRO A 422 -29.51 11.30 5.63
N ALA A 423 -30.66 11.96 5.84
CA ALA A 423 -30.82 12.91 6.95
C ALA A 423 -30.65 12.24 8.33
N GLU A 424 -31.24 11.06 8.54
CA GLU A 424 -31.11 10.28 9.80
C GLU A 424 -29.70 9.72 10.04
N VAL A 425 -28.81 9.83 9.04
CA VAL A 425 -27.40 9.50 9.16
C VAL A 425 -26.58 10.74 9.40
N PHE A 426 -26.70 11.74 8.53
CA PHE A 426 -25.81 12.89 8.52
C PHE A 426 -26.12 13.91 9.62
N GLU A 427 -27.36 14.04 10.10
CA GLU A 427 -27.68 14.93 11.22
C GLU A 427 -27.02 14.49 12.54
N PRO A 428 -27.19 13.25 13.03
CA PRO A 428 -26.50 12.82 14.25
C PRO A 428 -24.98 12.71 14.05
N ALA A 429 -24.51 12.34 12.85
CA ALA A 429 -23.09 12.33 12.55
C ALA A 429 -22.47 13.74 12.60
N ASP A 430 -23.14 14.75 12.03
CA ASP A 430 -22.69 16.15 12.08
C ASP A 430 -22.64 16.67 13.51
N ALA A 431 -23.67 16.38 14.31
CA ALA A 431 -23.69 16.76 15.72
C ALA A 431 -22.48 16.19 16.48
N ALA A 432 -22.15 14.92 16.23
CA ALA A 432 -20.99 14.28 16.84
C ALA A 432 -19.66 14.87 16.33
N ILE A 433 -19.50 15.10 15.02
CA ILE A 433 -18.28 15.71 14.47
C ILE A 433 -18.07 17.13 14.97
N ARG A 434 -19.13 17.96 15.03
CA ARG A 434 -19.04 19.31 15.61
C ARG A 434 -18.57 19.25 17.05
N ARG A 435 -19.12 18.33 17.85
CA ARG A 435 -18.68 18.15 19.23
C ARG A 435 -17.22 17.70 19.32
N ALA A 436 -16.78 16.81 18.45
CA ALA A 436 -15.37 16.39 18.37
C ALA A 436 -14.44 17.58 18.05
N LEU A 437 -14.83 18.45 17.12
CA LEU A 437 -14.06 19.65 16.75
C LEU A 437 -14.09 20.73 17.83
N GLU A 438 -15.16 20.86 18.61
CA GLU A 438 -15.20 21.73 19.80
C GLU A 438 -14.21 21.28 20.88
N LEU A 439 -14.13 19.96 21.10
CA LEU A 439 -13.24 19.35 22.09
C LEU A 439 -11.78 19.36 21.62
N ALA A 440 -11.55 19.11 20.33
CA ALA A 440 -10.23 19.01 19.72
C ALA A 440 -10.24 19.65 18.31
N PRO A 441 -10.03 20.99 18.19
CA PRO A 441 -10.12 21.71 16.91
C PRO A 441 -9.08 21.32 15.84
N GLY A 442 -8.05 20.57 16.23
CA GLY A 442 -7.02 20.03 15.35
C GLY A 442 -7.18 18.53 15.08
N LEU A 443 -8.25 17.88 15.54
CA LEU A 443 -8.40 16.43 15.38
C LEU A 443 -8.59 16.07 13.90
N ALA A 444 -7.58 15.41 13.33
CA ALA A 444 -7.52 15.11 11.90
C ALA A 444 -8.68 14.22 11.43
N GLU A 445 -9.05 13.23 12.23
CA GLU A 445 -10.14 12.29 11.95
C GLU A 445 -11.51 13.01 11.96
N ALA A 446 -11.68 14.04 12.80
CA ALA A 446 -12.89 14.85 12.80
C ALA A 446 -12.99 15.74 11.55
N HIS A 447 -11.87 16.32 11.09
CA HIS A 447 -11.81 17.02 9.81
C HIS A 447 -12.14 16.09 8.62
N ALA A 448 -11.62 14.86 8.63
CA ALA A 448 -11.97 13.87 7.62
C ALA A 448 -13.48 13.55 7.65
N GLY A 449 -14.06 13.35 8.83
CA GLY A 449 -15.50 13.13 9.01
C GLY A 449 -16.36 14.29 8.47
N ASN A 450 -15.97 15.53 8.76
CA ASN A 450 -16.61 16.73 8.22
C ASN A 450 -16.54 16.78 6.69
N GLY A 451 -15.38 16.43 6.12
CA GLY A 451 -15.17 16.30 4.68
C GLY A 451 -16.17 15.35 4.03
N PHE A 452 -16.46 14.19 4.64
CA PHE A 452 -17.46 13.25 4.09
C PHE A 452 -18.87 13.79 4.09
N LYS A 453 -19.30 14.52 5.12
CA LYS A 453 -20.61 15.20 5.10
C LYS A 453 -20.68 16.22 3.97
N LEU A 454 -19.67 17.08 3.87
CA LEU A 454 -19.61 18.10 2.82
C LEU A 454 -19.61 17.46 1.43
N TYR A 455 -18.95 16.32 1.27
CA TYR A 455 -18.83 15.61 0.01
C TYR A 455 -20.12 14.85 -0.38
N TRP A 456 -20.68 14.04 0.52
CA TRP A 456 -21.81 13.14 0.25
C TRP A 456 -23.19 13.73 0.49
N TYR A 457 -23.32 14.73 1.37
CA TYR A 457 -24.62 15.25 1.79
C TYR A 457 -24.86 16.70 1.38
N ASP A 458 -23.88 17.58 1.61
CA ASP A 458 -24.03 19.00 1.27
C ASP A 458 -23.63 19.33 -0.17
N PHE A 459 -23.03 18.37 -0.89
CA PHE A 459 -22.47 18.53 -2.24
C PHE A 459 -21.56 19.76 -2.38
N ASN A 460 -20.77 20.02 -1.34
CA ASN A 460 -19.83 21.12 -1.25
C ASN A 460 -18.38 20.61 -1.37
N TRP A 461 -18.06 20.12 -2.56
CA TRP A 461 -16.80 19.41 -2.81
C TRP A 461 -15.56 20.28 -2.62
N ALA A 462 -15.63 21.57 -2.96
CA ALA A 462 -14.50 22.48 -2.76
C ALA A 462 -14.15 22.68 -1.28
N VAL A 463 -15.15 22.69 -0.38
CA VAL A 463 -14.90 22.74 1.07
C VAL A 463 -14.47 21.36 1.58
N ALA A 464 -15.10 20.28 1.09
CA ALA A 464 -14.71 18.91 1.45
C ALA A 464 -13.22 18.64 1.18
N GLU A 465 -12.71 19.03 0.01
CA GLU A 465 -11.30 18.86 -0.34
C GLU A 465 -10.37 19.60 0.63
N ARG A 466 -10.76 20.80 1.10
CA ARG A 466 -9.99 21.55 2.09
C ARG A 466 -9.98 20.86 3.46
N GLU A 467 -11.11 20.32 3.88
CA GLU A 467 -11.22 19.58 5.14
C GLU A 467 -10.38 18.29 5.12
N PHE A 468 -10.43 17.53 4.02
CA PHE A 468 -9.58 16.35 3.88
C PHE A 468 -8.09 16.70 3.85
N ARG A 469 -7.70 17.79 3.16
CA ARG A 469 -6.30 18.26 3.18
C ARG A 469 -5.86 18.68 4.58
N ARG A 470 -6.70 19.43 5.30
CA ARG A 470 -6.41 19.86 6.68
C ARG A 470 -6.20 18.67 7.62
N ALA A 471 -6.96 17.59 7.43
CA ALA A 471 -6.72 16.35 8.15
C ALA A 471 -5.30 15.81 7.87
N LEU A 472 -4.89 15.73 6.59
CA LEU A 472 -3.58 15.22 6.19
C LEU A 472 -2.40 16.13 6.54
N ASP A 473 -2.62 17.45 6.60
CA ASP A 473 -1.63 18.41 7.07
C ASP A 473 -1.31 18.20 8.56
N THR A 474 -2.27 17.68 9.33
CA THR A 474 -2.11 17.39 10.76
C THR A 474 -1.64 15.96 11.02
N ASN A 475 -2.22 14.99 10.31
CA ASN A 475 -1.88 13.58 10.41
C ASN A 475 -1.97 12.95 9.00
N SER A 476 -0.80 12.67 8.40
CA SER A 476 -0.71 12.08 7.07
C SER A 476 -1.16 10.61 7.00
N ASN A 477 -1.43 9.97 8.13
CA ASN A 477 -1.83 8.56 8.21
C ASN A 477 -3.35 8.38 8.34
N VAL A 478 -4.16 9.43 8.19
CA VAL A 478 -5.63 9.31 8.24
C VAL A 478 -6.16 8.65 6.95
N VAL A 479 -6.40 7.34 7.02
CA VAL A 479 -6.95 6.51 5.93
C VAL A 479 -8.16 7.16 5.26
N PHE A 480 -9.11 7.62 6.07
CA PHE A 480 -10.37 8.18 5.58
C PHE A 480 -10.21 9.54 4.87
N ALA A 481 -9.19 10.33 5.20
CA ALA A 481 -8.90 11.57 4.49
C ALA A 481 -8.31 11.27 3.11
N HIS A 482 -7.40 10.29 3.01
CA HIS A 482 -6.91 9.78 1.73
C HIS A 482 -8.05 9.20 0.88
N LEU A 483 -8.93 8.38 1.46
CA LEU A 483 -10.08 7.84 0.75
C LEU A 483 -11.02 8.95 0.26
N GLY A 484 -11.29 9.97 1.09
CA GLY A 484 -12.10 11.12 0.72
C GLY A 484 -11.53 11.90 -0.46
N LEU A 485 -10.23 12.21 -0.42
CA LEU A 485 -9.54 12.87 -1.55
C LEU A 485 -9.52 11.99 -2.80
N ALA A 486 -9.27 10.69 -2.65
CA ALA A 486 -9.27 9.76 -3.78
C ALA A 486 -10.61 9.79 -4.52
N ILE A 487 -11.72 9.57 -3.81
CA ILE A 487 -13.06 9.54 -4.39
C ILE A 487 -13.41 10.90 -5.01
N LEU A 488 -13.12 12.00 -4.31
CA LEU A 488 -13.38 13.35 -4.81
C LEU A 488 -12.60 13.65 -6.09
N MET A 489 -11.30 13.31 -6.13
CA MET A 489 -10.46 13.57 -7.29
C MET A 489 -10.85 12.68 -8.48
N LEU A 490 -11.15 11.41 -8.24
CA LEU A 490 -11.54 10.46 -9.28
C LEU A 490 -12.86 10.85 -9.95
N THR A 491 -13.85 11.29 -9.18
CA THR A 491 -15.15 11.78 -9.70
C THR A 491 -15.09 13.18 -10.34
N GLN A 492 -13.95 13.87 -10.20
CA GLN A 492 -13.66 15.17 -10.81
C GLN A 492 -12.57 15.08 -11.88
N ASP A 493 -12.35 13.89 -12.45
CA ASP A 493 -11.42 13.63 -13.57
C ASP A 493 -9.94 13.88 -13.25
N ARG A 494 -9.59 14.03 -11.97
CA ARG A 494 -8.22 14.21 -11.50
C ARG A 494 -7.59 12.85 -11.20
N MET A 495 -7.58 11.97 -12.19
CA MET A 495 -7.26 10.54 -12.03
C MET A 495 -5.88 10.29 -11.41
N ASP A 496 -4.84 10.96 -11.91
CA ASP A 496 -3.47 10.76 -11.43
C ASP A 496 -3.35 11.04 -9.93
N GLN A 497 -3.97 12.13 -9.47
CA GLN A 497 -3.97 12.51 -8.06
C GLN A 497 -4.87 11.58 -7.24
N GLY A 498 -6.03 11.21 -7.79
CA GLY A 498 -6.99 10.30 -7.14
C GLY A 498 -6.40 8.93 -6.84
N PHE A 499 -5.73 8.31 -7.82
CA PHE A 499 -5.06 7.02 -7.61
C PHE A 499 -3.86 7.10 -6.66
N VAL A 500 -3.17 8.25 -6.57
CA VAL A 500 -2.15 8.46 -5.54
C VAL A 500 -2.77 8.37 -4.15
N HIS A 501 -3.86 9.09 -3.88
CA HIS A 501 -4.52 9.03 -2.58
C HIS A 501 -5.16 7.67 -2.30
N LEU A 502 -5.72 7.00 -3.31
CA LEU A 502 -6.30 5.66 -3.14
C LEU A 502 -5.24 4.62 -2.76
N ARG A 503 -4.08 4.68 -3.42
CA ARG A 503 -2.92 3.86 -3.06
C ARG A 503 -2.47 4.13 -1.63
N MET A 504 -2.37 5.40 -1.22
CA MET A 504 -1.99 5.75 0.16
C MET A 504 -3.00 5.19 1.18
N ALA A 505 -4.31 5.33 0.93
CA ALA A 505 -5.34 4.74 1.81
C ALA A 505 -5.15 3.22 1.95
N ARG A 506 -4.90 2.50 0.84
CA ARG A 506 -4.61 1.06 0.86
C ARG A 506 -3.30 0.74 1.56
N GLU A 507 -2.25 1.53 1.39
CA GLU A 507 -0.97 1.28 2.07
C GLU A 507 -1.10 1.43 3.58
N LEU A 508 -1.96 2.35 4.06
CA LEU A 508 -2.25 2.53 5.47
C LEU A 508 -3.12 1.41 6.06
N ASP A 509 -4.03 0.83 5.27
CA ASP A 509 -4.88 -0.31 5.67
C ASP A 509 -4.93 -1.40 4.57
N PRO A 510 -3.84 -2.19 4.43
CA PRO A 510 -3.68 -3.16 3.34
C PRO A 510 -4.59 -4.38 3.48
N LEU A 511 -5.15 -4.60 4.67
CA LEU A 511 -6.07 -5.70 4.98
C LEU A 511 -7.53 -5.25 4.95
N SER A 512 -7.85 -4.05 4.47
CA SER A 512 -9.22 -3.64 4.25
C SER A 512 -9.82 -4.32 3.00
N PRO A 513 -10.85 -5.16 3.13
CA PRO A 513 -11.54 -5.70 1.95
C PRO A 513 -12.27 -4.58 1.19
N LEU A 514 -12.71 -3.53 1.91
CA LEU A 514 -13.37 -2.36 1.32
C LEU A 514 -12.41 -1.56 0.42
N LEU A 515 -11.23 -1.19 0.89
CA LEU A 515 -10.29 -0.39 0.09
C LEU A 515 -9.82 -1.16 -1.15
N ASN A 516 -9.55 -2.46 -1.01
CA ASN A 516 -9.18 -3.31 -2.14
C ASN A 516 -10.31 -3.41 -3.17
N ALA A 517 -11.58 -3.56 -2.73
CA ALA A 517 -12.72 -3.60 -3.63
C ALA A 517 -12.98 -2.24 -4.32
N LEU A 518 -12.88 -1.12 -3.59
CA LEU A 518 -13.06 0.22 -4.15
C LEU A 518 -11.97 0.57 -5.17
N GLU A 519 -10.70 0.27 -4.88
CA GLU A 519 -9.61 0.46 -5.84
C GLU A 519 -9.79 -0.42 -7.07
N ALA A 520 -10.22 -1.68 -6.90
CA ALA A 520 -10.58 -2.53 -8.03
C ALA A 520 -11.68 -1.89 -8.89
N SER A 521 -12.75 -1.34 -8.29
CA SER A 521 -13.83 -0.65 -9.02
C SER A 521 -13.31 0.51 -9.86
N TYR A 522 -12.54 1.42 -9.27
CA TYR A 522 -12.01 2.57 -9.99
C TYR A 522 -10.98 2.18 -11.06
N LEU A 523 -10.19 1.12 -10.83
CA LEU A 523 -9.29 0.57 -11.84
C LEU A 523 -10.08 -0.01 -13.02
N LEU A 524 -11.23 -0.66 -12.80
CA LEU A 524 -12.10 -1.13 -13.88
C LEU A 524 -12.65 0.03 -14.71
N ASP A 525 -13.14 1.07 -14.04
CA ASP A 525 -13.68 2.25 -14.71
C ASP A 525 -12.60 2.90 -15.58
N ALA A 526 -11.35 2.99 -15.07
CA ALA A 526 -10.19 3.48 -15.81
C ALA A 526 -9.60 2.50 -16.85
N GLY A 527 -10.21 1.33 -17.08
CA GLY A 527 -9.74 0.32 -18.05
C GLY A 527 -8.50 -0.47 -17.64
N ARG A 528 -8.04 -0.37 -16.38
CA ARG A 528 -6.86 -1.05 -15.83
C ARG A 528 -7.22 -2.45 -15.30
N PHE A 529 -7.70 -3.32 -16.18
CA PHE A 529 -8.33 -4.60 -15.83
C PHE A 529 -7.44 -5.58 -15.05
N ALA A 530 -6.16 -5.72 -15.41
CA ALA A 530 -5.25 -6.66 -14.74
C ALA A 530 -4.97 -6.25 -13.28
N GLU A 531 -4.80 -4.94 -13.06
CA GLU A 531 -4.61 -4.39 -11.72
C GLU A 531 -5.88 -4.51 -10.89
N ALA A 532 -7.04 -4.23 -11.49
CA ALA A 532 -8.34 -4.43 -10.85
C ALA A 532 -8.54 -5.88 -10.39
N GLN A 533 -8.22 -6.86 -11.24
CA GLN A 533 -8.31 -8.28 -10.90
C GLN A 533 -7.40 -8.66 -9.73
N THR A 534 -6.19 -8.09 -9.68
CA THR A 534 -5.24 -8.29 -8.58
C THR A 534 -5.81 -7.74 -7.26
N ARG A 535 -6.35 -6.51 -7.29
CA ARG A 535 -6.96 -5.89 -6.11
C ARG A 535 -8.21 -6.65 -5.64
N LEU A 536 -9.05 -7.06 -6.58
CA LEU A 536 -10.25 -7.84 -6.30
C LEU A 536 -9.92 -9.20 -5.67
N LYS A 537 -8.90 -9.90 -6.17
CA LYS A 537 -8.39 -11.13 -5.55
C LYS A 537 -7.97 -10.88 -4.11
N ARG A 538 -7.25 -9.79 -3.83
CA ARG A 538 -6.85 -9.44 -2.46
C ARG A 538 -8.04 -9.19 -1.54
N ALA A 539 -9.11 -8.57 -2.03
CA ALA A 539 -10.34 -8.39 -1.25
C ALA A 539 -10.95 -9.73 -0.82
N PHE A 540 -11.01 -10.73 -1.73
CA PHE A 540 -11.49 -12.07 -1.41
C PHE A 540 -10.54 -12.89 -0.54
N ASP A 541 -9.22 -12.72 -0.71
CA ASP A 541 -8.21 -13.35 0.14
C ASP A 541 -8.34 -12.89 1.61
N VAL A 542 -8.86 -11.69 1.85
CA VAL A 542 -9.12 -11.11 3.18
C VAL A 542 -10.50 -11.51 3.70
N ALA A 543 -11.55 -11.29 2.90
CA ALA A 543 -12.93 -11.52 3.29
C ALA A 543 -13.64 -12.33 2.18
N PRO A 544 -13.67 -13.66 2.30
CA PRO A 544 -14.43 -14.51 1.39
C PRO A 544 -15.90 -14.04 1.37
N ASN A 545 -16.50 -13.98 0.19
CA ASN A 545 -17.89 -13.56 -0.03
C ASN A 545 -18.23 -12.10 0.35
N PHE A 546 -17.24 -11.21 0.50
CA PHE A 546 -17.52 -9.80 0.72
C PHE A 546 -18.40 -9.22 -0.41
N TRP A 547 -19.60 -8.75 -0.07
CA TRP A 547 -20.63 -8.43 -1.07
C TRP A 547 -20.21 -7.29 -2.01
N ILE A 548 -19.48 -6.29 -1.52
CA ILE A 548 -18.95 -5.20 -2.37
C ILE A 548 -17.95 -5.74 -3.38
N ALA A 549 -17.07 -6.67 -2.97
CA ALA A 549 -16.15 -7.33 -3.91
C ALA A 549 -16.92 -8.13 -4.97
N ASN A 550 -18.02 -8.81 -4.60
CA ASN A 550 -18.87 -9.48 -5.59
C ASN A 550 -19.53 -8.52 -6.59
N LEU A 551 -19.89 -7.29 -6.19
CA LEU A 551 -20.39 -6.27 -7.13
C LEU A 551 -19.32 -5.88 -8.16
N VAL A 552 -18.08 -5.69 -7.70
CA VAL A 552 -16.94 -5.34 -8.57
C VAL A 552 -16.55 -6.53 -9.46
N GLN A 553 -16.63 -7.75 -8.93
CA GLN A 553 -16.44 -8.97 -9.72
C GLN A 553 -17.47 -9.08 -10.84
N ALA A 554 -18.73 -8.78 -10.53
CA ALA A 554 -19.78 -8.76 -11.54
C ALA A 554 -19.46 -7.74 -12.66
N GLN A 555 -19.04 -6.53 -12.29
CA GLN A 555 -18.63 -5.50 -13.25
C GLN A 555 -17.48 -6.00 -14.14
N LEU A 556 -16.45 -6.61 -13.56
CA LEU A 556 -15.33 -7.18 -14.31
C LEU A 556 -15.80 -8.24 -15.32
N HIS A 557 -16.63 -9.19 -14.90
CA HIS A 557 -17.17 -10.23 -15.79
C HIS A 557 -18.03 -9.64 -16.92
N LEU A 558 -18.87 -8.65 -16.62
CA LEU A 558 -19.69 -7.96 -17.61
C LEU A 558 -18.83 -7.22 -18.65
N THR A 559 -17.79 -6.51 -18.21
CA THR A 559 -16.85 -5.84 -19.14
C THR A 559 -16.05 -6.85 -19.98
N GLN A 560 -15.78 -8.04 -19.46
CA GLN A 560 -15.18 -9.16 -20.21
C GLN A 560 -16.17 -9.91 -21.12
N LYS A 561 -17.41 -9.42 -21.28
CA LYS A 561 -18.48 -10.07 -22.06
C LYS A 561 -18.83 -11.47 -21.56
N ARG A 562 -18.80 -11.68 -20.24
CA ARG A 562 -19.17 -12.92 -19.54
C ARG A 562 -20.41 -12.69 -18.67
N PRO A 563 -21.59 -12.47 -19.28
CA PRO A 563 -22.78 -12.01 -18.57
C PRO A 563 -23.27 -13.00 -17.51
N ASP A 564 -23.25 -14.31 -17.79
CA ASP A 564 -23.75 -15.32 -16.85
C ASP A 564 -22.98 -15.32 -15.53
N GLU A 565 -21.64 -15.24 -15.60
CA GLU A 565 -20.77 -15.12 -14.42
C GLU A 565 -20.96 -13.79 -13.69
N GLY A 566 -21.23 -12.71 -14.44
CA GLY A 566 -21.57 -11.41 -13.87
C GLY A 566 -22.87 -11.45 -13.08
N ILE A 567 -23.91 -12.08 -13.62
CA ILE A 567 -25.20 -12.27 -12.95
C ILE A 567 -25.03 -13.16 -11.71
N GLU A 568 -24.25 -14.23 -11.78
CA GLU A 568 -24.01 -15.10 -10.62
C GLU A 568 -23.24 -14.38 -9.50
N ALA A 569 -22.25 -13.54 -9.84
CA ALA A 569 -21.60 -12.67 -8.86
C ALA A 569 -22.60 -11.69 -8.20
N LEU A 570 -23.54 -11.11 -8.95
CA LEU A 570 -24.60 -10.28 -8.39
C LEU A 570 -25.57 -11.07 -7.50
N ARG A 571 -25.95 -12.29 -7.88
CA ARG A 571 -26.79 -13.18 -7.05
C ARG A 571 -26.09 -13.51 -5.72
N ARG A 572 -24.78 -13.79 -5.75
CA ARG A 572 -23.97 -13.96 -4.53
C ARG A 572 -23.94 -12.70 -3.68
N ALA A 573 -23.78 -11.51 -4.28
CA ALA A 573 -23.83 -10.25 -3.54
C ALA A 573 -25.19 -10.04 -2.85
N VAL A 574 -26.31 -10.33 -3.55
CA VAL A 574 -27.67 -10.25 -2.99
C VAL A 574 -27.85 -11.22 -1.82
N ALA A 575 -27.38 -12.47 -1.94
CA ALA A 575 -27.51 -13.48 -0.90
C ALA A 575 -26.76 -13.12 0.40
N GLN A 576 -25.74 -12.27 0.31
CA GLN A 576 -24.95 -11.80 1.46
C GLN A 576 -25.50 -10.51 2.08
N THR A 577 -26.57 -9.93 1.52
CA THR A 577 -27.16 -8.68 2.00
C THR A 577 -28.67 -8.81 2.20
N GLU A 578 -29.13 -8.85 3.45
CA GLU A 578 -30.56 -8.78 3.76
C GLU A 578 -31.06 -7.33 3.82
N ALA A 579 -30.22 -6.43 4.35
CA ALA A 579 -30.61 -5.06 4.65
C ALA A 579 -30.30 -4.05 3.52
N SER A 580 -29.33 -4.30 2.64
CA SER A 580 -28.98 -3.38 1.55
C SER A 580 -29.65 -3.78 0.24
N THR A 581 -30.29 -2.83 -0.44
CA THR A 581 -30.97 -2.99 -1.73
C THR A 581 -30.05 -2.76 -2.91
N GLY A 582 -28.84 -2.23 -2.69
CA GLY A 582 -27.87 -1.93 -3.75
C GLY A 582 -27.57 -3.12 -4.66
N PRO A 583 -27.20 -4.30 -4.13
CA PRO A 583 -26.96 -5.49 -4.94
C PRO A 583 -28.17 -5.93 -5.77
N ALA A 584 -29.37 -5.92 -5.17
CA ALA A 584 -30.60 -6.32 -5.86
C ALA A 584 -30.95 -5.35 -6.99
N SER A 585 -30.79 -4.04 -6.77
CA SER A 585 -30.95 -3.01 -7.80
C SER A 585 -30.00 -3.23 -8.98
N LEU A 586 -28.71 -3.48 -8.71
CA LEU A 586 -27.73 -3.76 -9.75
C LEU A 586 -28.05 -5.05 -10.52
N LEU A 587 -28.51 -6.10 -9.84
CA LEU A 587 -28.98 -7.33 -10.47
C LEU A 587 -30.16 -7.05 -11.41
N GLY A 588 -31.24 -6.42 -10.93
CA GLY A 588 -32.41 -6.10 -11.75
C GLY A 588 -32.07 -5.24 -12.96
N MET A 589 -31.18 -4.28 -12.78
CA MET A 589 -30.70 -3.43 -13.87
C MET A 589 -29.94 -4.23 -14.94
N GLN A 590 -29.04 -5.14 -14.56
CA GLN A 590 -28.28 -5.94 -15.53
C GLN A 590 -29.16 -6.98 -16.24
N LEU A 591 -30.10 -7.60 -15.52
CA LEU A 591 -31.10 -8.50 -16.13
C LEU A 591 -31.92 -7.76 -17.20
N ALA A 592 -32.36 -6.53 -16.93
CA ALA A 592 -33.08 -5.71 -17.91
C ALA A 592 -32.23 -5.44 -19.18
N ARG A 593 -30.94 -5.13 -19.00
CA ARG A 593 -29.99 -4.89 -20.11
C ARG A 593 -29.72 -6.14 -20.96
N LEU A 594 -29.77 -7.32 -20.34
CA LEU A 594 -29.65 -8.61 -21.04
C LEU A 594 -30.96 -9.08 -21.67
N GLY A 595 -32.04 -8.28 -21.59
CA GLY A 595 -33.35 -8.63 -22.15
C GLY A 595 -34.21 -9.53 -21.25
N GLN A 596 -33.73 -9.89 -20.06
CA GLN A 596 -34.49 -10.66 -19.05
C GLN A 596 -35.44 -9.74 -18.27
N ARG A 597 -36.39 -9.15 -19.02
CA ARG A 597 -37.26 -8.06 -18.54
C ARG A 597 -38.22 -8.50 -17.44
N ASP A 598 -38.69 -9.75 -17.45
CA ASP A 598 -39.63 -10.27 -16.46
C ASP A 598 -38.96 -10.41 -15.07
N GLU A 599 -37.76 -11.00 -15.02
CA GLU A 599 -36.99 -11.09 -13.78
C GLU A 599 -36.59 -9.70 -13.25
N ALA A 600 -36.19 -8.79 -14.13
CA ALA A 600 -35.89 -7.41 -13.76
C ALA A 600 -37.12 -6.67 -13.19
N ARG A 601 -38.29 -6.87 -13.79
CA ARG A 601 -39.57 -6.31 -13.31
C ARG A 601 -39.96 -6.90 -11.96
N ALA A 602 -39.73 -8.21 -11.75
CA ALA A 602 -39.97 -8.86 -10.47
C ALA A 602 -39.10 -8.24 -9.35
N ILE A 603 -37.81 -7.99 -9.62
CA ILE A 603 -36.92 -7.30 -8.68
C ILE A 603 -37.39 -5.87 -8.42
N LEU A 604 -37.77 -5.10 -9.45
CA LEU A 604 -38.32 -3.75 -9.26
C LEU A 604 -39.56 -3.77 -8.37
N ASN A 605 -40.49 -4.71 -8.60
CA ASN A 605 -41.69 -4.85 -7.79
C ASN A 605 -41.37 -5.24 -6.34
N GLN A 606 -40.35 -6.07 -6.10
CA GLN A 606 -39.86 -6.39 -4.76
C GLN A 606 -39.32 -5.13 -4.07
N LEU A 607 -38.54 -4.30 -4.76
CA LEU A 607 -38.01 -3.04 -4.22
C LEU A 607 -39.13 -2.04 -3.91
N LEU A 608 -40.10 -1.86 -4.80
CA LEU A 608 -41.28 -1.00 -4.58
C LEU A 608 -42.17 -1.52 -3.44
N GLY A 609 -42.31 -2.84 -3.32
CA GLY A 609 -43.00 -3.46 -2.19
C GLY A 609 -42.29 -3.18 -0.86
N ARG A 610 -40.96 -3.25 -0.85
CA ARG A 610 -40.12 -2.93 0.31
C ARG A 610 -40.23 -1.45 0.71
N GLU A 611 -40.26 -0.52 -0.26
CA GLU A 611 -40.41 0.93 -0.04
C GLU A 611 -41.61 1.27 0.85
N ARG A 612 -42.68 0.47 0.81
CA ARG A 612 -43.88 0.64 1.64
C ARG A 612 -43.66 0.43 3.14
N THR A 613 -42.59 -0.27 3.52
CA THR A 613 -42.32 -0.67 4.92
C THR A 613 -40.96 -0.21 5.42
N ARG A 614 -40.01 0.05 4.51
CA ARG A 614 -38.64 0.47 4.82
C ARG A 614 -38.14 1.40 3.73
N TYR A 615 -37.21 2.28 4.09
CA TYR A 615 -36.54 3.13 3.11
C TYR A 615 -35.83 2.28 2.04
N VAL A 616 -36.00 2.70 0.79
CA VAL A 616 -35.25 2.22 -0.36
C VAL A 616 -34.65 3.46 -1.03
N PRO A 617 -33.33 3.51 -1.26
CA PRO A 617 -32.71 4.66 -1.89
C PRO A 617 -33.35 4.90 -3.27
N PRO A 618 -33.87 6.11 -3.57
CA PRO A 618 -34.56 6.32 -4.83
C PRO A 618 -33.66 6.10 -6.05
N THR A 619 -32.33 6.27 -5.92
CA THR A 619 -31.36 5.87 -6.95
C THR A 619 -31.37 4.37 -7.28
N SER A 620 -31.64 3.50 -6.29
CA SER A 620 -31.79 2.06 -6.50
C SER A 620 -33.00 1.73 -7.39
N LEU A 621 -34.12 2.42 -7.20
CA LEU A 621 -35.33 2.27 -8.02
C LEU A 621 -35.11 2.83 -9.42
N ALA A 622 -34.55 4.04 -9.50
CA ALA A 622 -34.27 4.73 -10.76
C ALA A 622 -33.40 3.90 -11.69
N ALA A 623 -32.36 3.22 -11.16
CA ALA A 623 -31.45 2.43 -11.98
C ALA A 623 -32.16 1.27 -12.72
N VAL A 624 -33.05 0.55 -12.03
CA VAL A 624 -33.81 -0.57 -12.63
C VAL A 624 -34.87 -0.03 -13.60
N GLN A 625 -35.58 1.03 -13.22
CA GLN A 625 -36.57 1.70 -14.08
C GLN A 625 -35.93 2.19 -15.39
N ALA A 626 -34.78 2.86 -15.30
CA ALA A 626 -34.04 3.35 -16.46
C ALA A 626 -33.61 2.21 -17.38
N ALA A 627 -33.11 1.10 -16.84
CA ALA A 627 -32.70 -0.06 -17.63
C ALA A 627 -33.89 -0.80 -18.27
N LEU A 628 -35.08 -0.74 -17.67
CA LEU A 628 -36.32 -1.22 -18.27
C LEU A 628 -36.87 -0.27 -19.35
N GLY A 629 -36.34 0.95 -19.47
CA GLY A 629 -36.85 1.98 -20.39
C GLY A 629 -38.06 2.75 -19.83
N ASP A 630 -38.33 2.63 -18.53
CA ASP A 630 -39.39 3.37 -17.84
C ASP A 630 -38.87 4.80 -17.52
N VAL A 631 -38.71 5.64 -18.55
CA VAL A 631 -38.02 6.94 -18.47
C VAL A 631 -38.64 7.89 -17.44
N SER A 632 -39.96 8.14 -17.50
CA SER A 632 -40.61 9.08 -16.57
C SER A 632 -40.52 8.61 -15.11
N PRO A 633 -40.86 7.35 -14.76
CA PRO A 633 -40.64 6.83 -13.41
C PRO A 633 -39.18 6.93 -12.93
N ALA A 634 -38.20 6.67 -13.81
CA ALA A 634 -36.79 6.79 -13.45
C ALA A 634 -36.41 8.23 -13.09
N LEU A 635 -36.88 9.21 -13.88
CA LEU A 635 -36.65 10.64 -13.60
C LEU A 635 -37.37 11.09 -12.32
N ASP A 636 -38.57 10.60 -12.04
CA ASP A 636 -39.30 10.89 -10.80
C ASP A 636 -38.54 10.35 -9.58
N SER A 637 -37.99 9.14 -9.68
CA SER A 637 -37.14 8.56 -8.64
C SER A 637 -35.83 9.34 -8.45
N LEU A 638 -35.22 9.88 -9.52
CA LEU A 638 -34.05 10.75 -9.41
C LEU A 638 -34.36 12.12 -8.78
N ASP A 639 -35.53 12.69 -9.06
CA ASP A 639 -35.97 13.93 -8.39
C ASP A 639 -36.21 13.69 -6.88
N LYS A 640 -36.81 12.53 -6.52
CA LYS A 640 -36.89 12.09 -5.11
C LYS A 640 -35.51 11.92 -4.50
N ALA A 641 -34.58 11.28 -5.21
CA ALA A 641 -33.19 11.11 -4.76
C ALA A 641 -32.54 12.45 -4.42
N TYR A 642 -32.76 13.48 -5.25
CA TYR A 642 -32.24 14.82 -5.02
C TYR A 642 -32.84 15.46 -3.77
N ALA A 643 -34.16 15.34 -3.60
CA ALA A 643 -34.87 15.88 -2.44
C ALA A 643 -34.38 15.29 -1.11
N VAL A 644 -34.11 13.98 -1.07
CA VAL A 644 -33.61 13.29 0.13
C VAL A 644 -32.07 13.31 0.25
N ARG A 645 -31.38 13.94 -0.71
CA ARG A 645 -29.91 13.99 -0.80
C ARG A 645 -29.27 12.60 -0.77
N ASP A 646 -29.78 11.70 -1.61
CA ASP A 646 -29.19 10.39 -1.83
C ASP A 646 -27.72 10.55 -2.28
N GLN A 647 -26.81 10.03 -1.46
CA GLN A 647 -25.37 10.17 -1.63
C GLN A 647 -24.85 9.58 -2.95
N ARG A 648 -25.61 8.67 -3.59
CA ARG A 648 -25.18 8.04 -4.86
C ARG A 648 -25.28 8.97 -6.05
N LEU A 649 -25.98 10.11 -5.92
CA LEU A 649 -26.09 11.13 -6.97
C LEU A 649 -24.75 11.76 -7.35
N ILE A 650 -23.73 11.70 -6.49
CA ILE A 650 -22.40 12.25 -6.81
C ILE A 650 -21.73 11.52 -8.00
N PHE A 651 -22.16 10.30 -8.30
CA PHE A 651 -21.61 9.49 -9.39
C PHE A 651 -22.40 9.61 -10.71
N LEU A 652 -23.48 10.40 -10.73
CA LEU A 652 -24.43 10.46 -11.85
C LEU A 652 -23.76 10.81 -13.19
N LYS A 653 -22.69 11.62 -13.15
CA LYS A 653 -21.90 12.04 -14.32
C LYS A 653 -21.19 10.88 -15.02
N ASP A 654 -20.51 10.06 -14.23
CA ASP A 654 -19.54 9.06 -14.73
C ASP A 654 -20.18 7.70 -14.98
N ASP A 655 -21.39 7.54 -14.47
CA ASP A 655 -22.04 6.26 -14.35
C ASP A 655 -22.81 5.90 -15.64
N PRO A 656 -22.40 4.82 -16.34
CA PRO A 656 -23.03 4.39 -17.59
C PRO A 656 -24.43 3.81 -17.36
N ARG A 657 -24.89 3.68 -16.12
CA ARG A 657 -26.28 3.30 -15.80
C ARG A 657 -27.30 4.29 -16.35
N TRP A 658 -26.90 5.55 -16.52
CA TRP A 658 -27.80 6.64 -16.90
C TRP A 658 -27.72 7.05 -18.37
N THR A 659 -26.98 6.32 -19.21
CA THR A 659 -26.78 6.67 -20.64
C THR A 659 -28.09 6.90 -21.38
N GLY A 660 -29.12 6.09 -21.12
CA GLY A 660 -30.45 6.24 -21.72
C GLY A 660 -31.21 7.51 -21.30
N LEU A 661 -30.81 8.17 -20.20
CA LEU A 661 -31.44 9.39 -19.69
C LEU A 661 -30.64 10.66 -20.01
N ARG A 662 -29.40 10.56 -20.52
CA ARG A 662 -28.50 11.72 -20.69
C ARG A 662 -29.05 12.80 -21.60
N GLN A 663 -29.93 12.46 -22.54
CA GLN A 663 -30.54 13.43 -23.45
C GLN A 663 -31.76 14.15 -22.89
N GLU A 664 -32.37 13.60 -21.82
CA GLU A 664 -33.57 14.12 -21.19
C GLU A 664 -33.32 15.50 -20.54
N ALA A 665 -34.21 16.45 -20.80
CA ALA A 665 -34.08 17.81 -20.25
C ALA A 665 -34.08 17.82 -18.72
N ARG A 666 -34.92 16.98 -18.08
CA ARG A 666 -34.96 16.82 -16.62
C ARG A 666 -33.65 16.28 -16.05
N PHE A 667 -33.01 15.33 -16.73
CA PHE A 667 -31.72 14.78 -16.32
C PHE A 667 -30.61 15.83 -16.43
N LYS A 668 -30.54 16.56 -17.55
CA LYS A 668 -29.60 17.68 -17.74
C LYS A 668 -29.77 18.75 -16.66
N ALA A 669 -31.01 19.11 -16.32
CA ALA A 669 -31.30 20.06 -15.25
C ALA A 669 -30.84 19.55 -13.87
N LEU A 670 -31.01 18.25 -13.59
CA LEU A 670 -30.51 17.63 -12.36
C LEU A 670 -28.97 17.68 -12.26
N MET A 671 -28.26 17.41 -13.36
CA MET A 671 -26.80 17.54 -13.42
C MET A 671 -26.34 18.96 -13.06
N VAL A 672 -27.02 19.98 -13.58
CA VAL A 672 -26.76 21.40 -13.25
C VAL A 672 -27.05 21.72 -11.79
N LYS A 673 -28.16 21.23 -11.24
CA LYS A 673 -28.49 21.40 -9.80
C LYS A 673 -27.41 20.81 -8.89
N LEU A 674 -26.81 19.69 -9.31
CA LEU A 674 -25.72 19.03 -8.60
C LEU A 674 -24.34 19.64 -8.89
N LYS A 675 -24.20 20.55 -9.86
CA LYS A 675 -22.93 21.15 -10.31
C LYS A 675 -21.96 20.16 -10.96
N LEU A 676 -22.48 19.04 -11.49
CA LEU A 676 -21.68 17.97 -12.10
C LEU A 676 -21.24 18.29 -13.53
N GLU A 677 -21.89 19.24 -14.21
CA GLU A 677 -21.59 19.69 -15.56
C GLU A 677 -20.21 20.37 -15.70
N ARG A 678 -19.59 20.72 -14.57
CA ARG A 678 -18.33 21.48 -14.52
C ARG A 678 -17.09 20.60 -14.62
N PHE A 679 -17.26 19.29 -14.53
CA PHE A 679 -16.19 18.32 -14.61
C PHE A 679 -16.22 17.64 -15.99
N GLY A 680 -15.08 17.12 -16.44
CA GLY A 680 -14.87 16.43 -17.72
C GLY A 680 -15.69 15.13 -17.88
N PRO A 681 -15.35 14.24 -18.84
CA PRO A 681 -16.21 13.10 -19.18
C PRO A 681 -16.24 11.94 -18.17
N GLY A 682 -15.40 11.94 -17.13
CA GLY A 682 -15.35 10.88 -16.11
C GLY A 682 -14.21 9.89 -16.27
N LEU A 683 -14.26 8.86 -15.42
CA LEU A 683 -13.45 7.64 -15.53
C LEU A 683 -13.84 6.75 -16.72
N SER A 684 -15.05 6.90 -17.24
CA SER A 684 -15.55 6.07 -18.33
C SER A 684 -14.99 6.56 -19.67
N PRO A 685 -14.34 5.70 -20.50
CA PRO A 685 -14.05 6.05 -21.88
C PRO A 685 -15.37 6.31 -22.65
N PRO A 686 -15.35 7.24 -23.64
CA PRO A 686 -16.54 7.61 -24.41
C PRO A 686 -17.21 6.45 -25.15
#